data_AF-A0A8C9SCV6-F1
#
_entry.id   AF-A0A8C9SCV6-F1
#
_cell.length_a   1.000
_cell.length_b   1.000
_cell.length_c   1.000
_cell.angle_alpha   90.00
_cell.angle_beta   90.00
_cell.angle_gamma   90.00
#
_symmetry.space_group_name_H-M   'P 1'
#
loop_
_entity.id
_entity.type
_entity.pdbx_description
1 polymer ?
#
loop_
_entity_poly.entity_id
_entity_poly.type
_entity_poly.pdbx_seq_one_letter_code
_entity_poly.pdbx_strand_id
1 'polypeptide(L)'
;MASRLDSDLLYSLSHHPRLQPNTLGSPTKKRSNEGQWGKGVILDSVPSSDAPTLATRPHSWLSSWMFVPLLMATYLPCEAWGTTFKVAIVGPWTCDPLFSKALPDTAARLAMSRINKNPYLSKGYWYDYTLVNEDCKTSRALARFAELEGYGSAFLGPANPGYCTSAALLARSWNKGILSWSCLKPNMDNGMYPTFMRPMPLSSRVLFAVLRFFHWAHVAIITSEEDLWEATGQELASSLRALGLPLSTVVTMEMDKEGPRKALEEIRNAHRVRVVIMCMHSVLIGGEPQQKLLTTAMDMRMIDRGYIFIPYDTLLYALPYKDVKYPALANNTKLRKAYDSVLTVTMDSGERDFYEAFKDAQDSYEIRSSSSPEQVSPFFGSIYNMLYFLAMSVEQARLAGGRWVSGDVLAQSKGDFEFDGFNQPLFAGDYGEGMQARYVVLDTDGREPALTVTHVLEAAHTHGKFGGLKYTGRSIHFAGATPNNDPNCWFSPYIACSGGLDGVTLFLLFILFCMLVSGGVALAMDFRMPVGFGLGGLGGGGSSKIILTLDDLVFINTQVSKKKLNEENMAKSSLDVKTPRHSVSGRSYVASSPESSNIAVFEGDWVWLKKCPNGESILEVNRSAQAVFSKLRDMRQENLNLFLGLFFDSGIFGIVTEHCTRGSLEDLLNNEDMRLDWMFKSSLLTDLIRGMKYLHHHKIIHGRLKSRNCVVDGRFVLKVTDYGFNAIMLSQNIAMEAHTKPTFMKKFRFLLRDPPLEKKGTFQADVYSFSIIMQEVISRNAPFCMLDMPAEEIVAKVRSPPPLCRPSVSVDEAPLECIQIMKQCWSEEPERRPTFEEIFKQFKSVNKGKKTNIIDSMLRMLEQYSSNLEDLIRERTEELEVERAKTENLVAQMLPRTVALALKTGKPVKPEHFDEVTLYFSDIVGFTTISALSDPIEVVDLLNDLYTLFDAIIGQHDVYKVETIGDAYMVASGVPNRNGNRHAAEVSNMSLDILHCVGAFKMRHMPDVKVKIRIGLHSGPVVAGVVGLTMPRYCLFGDTVNTASRMESTGLPYRIHLNQRTVDILHSLKLGYKVDLRGKTELKGKGVEDTYWLVGRDGFDKPLPIPPDLTPGASNHGISLDEIPADRRQRFLDRQKRMK
;
A
#
# COMPACT_ATOMS: atom_id res chain seq x y z
N MET A 1 69.58 31.61 -26.25
CA MET A 1 70.05 30.24 -25.89
C MET A 1 68.78 29.40 -25.80
N ALA A 2 68.51 28.49 -26.74
CA ALA A 2 69.14 27.17 -26.92
C ALA A 2 68.60 26.14 -25.91
N SER A 3 68.18 24.93 -26.30
CA SER A 3 68.01 24.34 -27.64
C SER A 3 67.24 23.01 -27.59
N ARG A 4 66.69 22.56 -28.74
CA ARG A 4 66.83 21.22 -29.40
C ARG A 4 66.98 19.94 -28.54
N LEU A 5 66.54 18.74 -28.93
CA LEU A 5 65.75 18.14 -30.06
C LEU A 5 65.44 16.67 -29.61
N ASP A 6 64.91 15.67 -30.34
CA ASP A 6 64.54 15.39 -31.75
C ASP A 6 63.07 14.82 -31.77
N SER A 7 62.35 14.44 -32.85
CA SER A 7 62.59 13.76 -34.15
C SER A 7 62.65 12.21 -34.07
N ASP A 8 62.13 11.41 -35.03
CA ASP A 8 61.82 11.74 -36.45
C ASP A 8 60.84 10.78 -37.20
N LEU A 9 60.56 11.12 -38.48
CA LEU A 9 60.09 10.33 -39.64
C LEU A 9 58.64 9.75 -39.69
N LEU A 10 57.94 9.65 -40.85
CA LEU A 10 57.86 10.46 -42.10
C LEU A 10 56.73 9.93 -43.05
N TYR A 11 56.49 10.60 -44.20
CA TYR A 11 55.64 10.22 -45.37
C TYR A 11 54.10 10.22 -45.18
N SER A 12 53.25 10.53 -46.19
CA SER A 12 53.43 11.19 -47.51
C SER A 12 52.11 11.72 -48.11
N LEU A 13 52.24 12.57 -49.13
CA LEU A 13 51.22 13.11 -50.06
C LEU A 13 50.26 12.06 -50.68
N SER A 14 49.00 12.46 -50.97
CA SER A 14 48.51 12.58 -52.36
C SER A 14 47.05 13.07 -52.55
N HIS A 15 46.90 13.96 -53.54
CA HIS A 15 45.79 14.18 -54.49
C HIS A 15 44.29 14.15 -54.14
N HIS A 16 43.68 15.34 -54.34
CA HIS A 16 42.36 15.57 -54.94
C HIS A 16 42.21 14.87 -56.32
N PRO A 17 40.97 14.64 -56.78
CA PRO A 17 40.53 15.48 -57.90
C PRO A 17 39.17 16.18 -57.69
N ARG A 18 38.92 17.21 -58.49
CA ARG A 18 37.60 17.81 -58.77
C ARG A 18 37.28 17.57 -60.25
N LEU A 19 35.99 17.56 -60.61
CA LEU A 19 35.50 18.11 -61.87
C LEU A 19 34.10 18.71 -61.64
N GLN A 20 33.72 19.72 -62.44
CA GLN A 20 32.44 20.45 -62.33
C GLN A 20 31.58 20.26 -63.62
N PRO A 21 30.75 21.21 -64.10
CA PRO A 21 29.29 21.04 -64.05
C PRO A 21 28.60 21.15 -65.42
N ASN A 22 27.27 20.97 -65.45
CA ASN A 22 26.25 21.49 -66.42
C ASN A 22 24.96 20.63 -66.26
N THR A 23 23.71 21.06 -66.54
CA THR A 23 23.14 22.35 -67.01
C THR A 23 21.66 22.47 -66.56
N LEU A 24 21.00 23.59 -66.91
CA LEU A 24 19.55 23.85 -66.86
C LEU A 24 18.62 22.63 -67.10
N GLY A 25 17.50 22.54 -66.38
CA GLY A 25 16.48 21.52 -66.67
C GLY A 25 15.22 21.48 -65.77
N SER A 26 14.34 22.48 -65.84
CA SER A 26 12.90 22.27 -65.60
C SER A 26 12.25 21.74 -66.91
N PRO A 27 11.09 21.03 -66.95
CA PRO A 27 9.98 21.19 -66.00
C PRO A 27 9.05 19.95 -65.77
N THR A 28 7.85 20.24 -65.23
CA THR A 28 6.55 19.57 -65.47
C THR A 28 6.13 18.24 -64.78
N LYS A 29 4.95 18.38 -64.14
CA LYS A 29 3.76 17.48 -64.19
C LYS A 29 3.75 16.15 -63.42
N LYS A 30 3.09 16.24 -62.26
CA LYS A 30 1.99 15.30 -61.91
C LYS A 30 1.10 15.04 -63.14
N ARG A 31 0.58 13.81 -63.29
CA ARG A 31 -0.71 13.60 -63.95
C ARG A 31 -1.51 12.48 -63.28
N SER A 32 -2.68 12.83 -62.79
CA SER A 32 -3.70 11.93 -62.24
C SER A 32 -4.99 12.16 -63.02
N ASN A 33 -5.59 11.08 -63.53
CA ASN A 33 -6.95 11.03 -64.10
C ASN A 33 -7.67 9.92 -63.29
N GLU A 34 -8.75 10.19 -62.55
CA GLU A 34 -10.15 10.46 -62.97
C GLU A 34 -10.99 9.18 -63.14
N GLY A 35 -12.20 9.16 -62.54
CA GLY A 35 -13.07 7.96 -62.40
C GLY A 35 -14.44 8.28 -61.78
N GLN A 36 -15.16 9.21 -62.42
CA GLN A 36 -16.35 9.98 -62.03
C GLN A 36 -17.71 9.19 -61.88
N TRP A 37 -18.76 9.85 -61.34
CA TRP A 37 -20.25 9.57 -61.35
C TRP A 37 -20.92 8.87 -60.13
N GLY A 38 -22.16 9.28 -59.73
CA GLY A 38 -22.87 8.69 -58.56
C GLY A 38 -24.37 8.95 -58.24
N LYS A 39 -24.89 10.20 -58.18
CA LYS A 39 -26.32 10.63 -57.88
C LYS A 39 -26.97 10.37 -56.48
N GLY A 40 -27.70 11.40 -55.97
CA GLY A 40 -28.92 11.29 -55.13
C GLY A 40 -28.89 11.84 -53.67
N VAL A 41 -29.97 12.32 -53.00
CA VAL A 41 -31.10 13.22 -53.39
C VAL A 41 -31.95 13.67 -52.14
N ILE A 42 -31.99 15.00 -51.85
CA ILE A 42 -33.05 15.86 -51.21
C ILE A 42 -33.52 15.63 -49.73
N LEU A 43 -33.97 16.75 -49.10
CA LEU A 43 -34.70 16.98 -47.82
C LEU A 43 -33.89 17.04 -46.48
N ASP A 44 -34.07 18.02 -45.57
CA ASP A 44 -34.72 19.34 -45.73
C ASP A 44 -34.42 20.37 -44.59
N SER A 45 -34.78 21.63 -44.83
CA SER A 45 -35.07 22.73 -43.87
C SER A 45 -33.95 23.45 -43.09
N VAL A 46 -34.15 24.76 -42.92
CA VAL A 46 -33.41 25.73 -42.06
C VAL A 46 -34.47 26.47 -41.21
N PRO A 47 -34.10 27.22 -40.15
CA PRO A 47 -34.02 28.68 -40.34
C PRO A 47 -32.91 29.39 -39.53
N SER A 48 -32.67 30.66 -39.88
CA SER A 48 -31.63 31.55 -39.33
C SER A 48 -32.23 32.81 -38.68
N SER A 49 -31.48 33.46 -37.79
CA SER A 49 -31.60 34.89 -37.40
C SER A 49 -30.51 35.24 -36.38
N ASP A 50 -30.01 36.47 -36.23
CA ASP A 50 -30.02 37.64 -37.13
C ASP A 50 -28.86 38.58 -36.74
N ALA A 51 -28.41 39.46 -37.65
CA ALA A 51 -27.42 40.50 -37.35
C ALA A 51 -27.66 41.78 -38.19
N PRO A 52 -27.89 42.96 -37.57
CA PRO A 52 -28.16 44.19 -38.30
C PRO A 52 -26.89 45.01 -38.61
N THR A 53 -26.76 45.39 -39.88
CA THR A 53 -26.00 46.58 -40.33
C THR A 53 -27.03 47.69 -40.68
N LEU A 54 -26.74 48.98 -40.85
CA LEU A 54 -25.51 49.78 -40.91
C LEU A 54 -25.88 51.24 -40.54
N ALA A 55 -24.96 52.07 -40.02
CA ALA A 55 -25.13 53.53 -40.01
C ALA A 55 -23.78 54.28 -40.00
N THR A 56 -23.63 55.30 -40.86
CA THR A 56 -22.41 56.13 -40.97
C THR A 56 -22.72 57.59 -41.30
N ARG A 57 -22.17 58.55 -40.53
CA ARG A 57 -22.02 60.00 -40.86
C ARG A 57 -21.14 60.68 -39.76
N PRO A 58 -20.56 61.89 -39.99
CA PRO A 58 -19.11 61.93 -40.16
C PRO A 58 -18.33 62.99 -39.34
N HIS A 59 -17.00 62.87 -39.38
CA HIS A 59 -15.95 63.88 -39.13
C HIS A 59 -15.99 64.75 -37.85
N SER A 60 -14.98 64.54 -37.01
CA SER A 60 -14.22 65.65 -36.39
C SER A 60 -12.72 65.33 -36.41
N TRP A 61 -11.87 66.31 -36.70
CA TRP A 61 -10.45 66.11 -37.08
C TRP A 61 -9.51 66.58 -35.96
N LEU A 62 -9.33 65.77 -34.90
CA LEU A 62 -8.59 66.19 -33.70
C LEU A 62 -7.91 65.08 -32.85
N SER A 63 -7.93 63.81 -33.25
CA SER A 63 -7.48 62.67 -32.41
C SER A 63 -6.13 62.03 -32.79
N SER A 64 -5.49 62.47 -33.88
CA SER A 64 -4.32 61.78 -34.48
C SER A 64 -3.03 61.78 -33.64
N TRP A 65 -2.99 62.42 -32.48
CA TRP A 65 -1.83 62.44 -31.58
C TRP A 65 -1.88 61.40 -30.43
N MET A 66 -2.96 60.60 -30.33
CA MET A 66 -3.10 59.58 -29.28
C MET A 66 -2.72 58.14 -29.69
N PHE A 67 -2.54 57.85 -30.98
CA PHE A 67 -2.29 56.47 -31.44
C PHE A 67 -0.81 56.04 -31.45
N VAL A 68 0.13 56.99 -31.46
CA VAL A 68 1.58 56.68 -31.42
C VAL A 68 2.02 55.96 -30.14
N PRO A 69 1.66 56.40 -28.91
CA PRO A 69 2.05 55.66 -27.70
C PRO A 69 1.39 54.28 -27.61
N LEU A 70 0.18 54.11 -28.16
CA LEU A 70 -0.52 52.82 -28.16
C LEU A 70 0.20 51.78 -29.03
N LEU A 71 0.77 52.20 -30.18
CA LEU A 71 1.55 51.32 -31.05
C LEU A 71 2.94 51.00 -30.48
N MET A 72 3.55 51.93 -29.76
CA MET A 72 4.81 51.67 -29.03
C MET A 72 4.59 50.69 -27.87
N ALA A 73 3.45 50.76 -27.18
CA ALA A 73 3.10 49.82 -26.11
C ALA A 73 2.98 48.36 -26.62
N THR A 74 2.62 48.13 -27.89
CA THR A 74 2.60 46.78 -28.49
C THR A 74 3.96 46.25 -28.95
N TYR A 75 5.04 47.06 -28.86
CA TYR A 75 6.41 46.64 -29.19
C TYR A 75 7.37 46.61 -27.98
N LEU A 76 6.90 46.94 -26.78
CA LEU A 76 7.59 46.55 -25.55
C LEU A 76 7.49 45.01 -25.41
N PRO A 77 8.61 44.28 -25.26
CA PRO A 77 8.54 42.88 -24.87
C PRO A 77 7.96 42.82 -23.46
N CYS A 78 6.71 42.40 -23.33
CA CYS A 78 6.11 42.15 -22.04
C CYS A 78 6.84 40.97 -21.40
N GLU A 79 7.68 41.24 -20.40
CA GLU A 79 8.22 40.22 -19.50
C GLU A 79 7.06 39.61 -18.72
N ALA A 80 6.45 38.59 -19.30
CA ALA A 80 5.33 37.88 -18.71
C ALA A 80 5.77 37.33 -17.35
N TRP A 81 5.12 37.79 -16.28
CA TRP A 81 5.34 37.28 -14.93
C TRP A 81 5.06 35.77 -14.92
N GLY A 82 6.15 34.99 -14.91
CA GLY A 82 6.11 33.56 -15.18
C GLY A 82 5.19 32.82 -14.20
N THR A 83 4.15 32.18 -14.71
CA THR A 83 3.24 31.39 -13.88
C THR A 83 4.02 30.30 -13.15
N THR A 84 3.80 30.15 -11.84
CA THR A 84 4.55 29.18 -11.04
C THR A 84 4.11 27.75 -11.32
N PHE A 85 5.04 26.89 -11.75
CA PHE A 85 4.81 25.46 -11.85
C PHE A 85 5.33 24.77 -10.58
N LYS A 86 4.41 24.30 -9.73
CA LYS A 86 4.73 23.80 -8.40
C LYS A 86 4.77 22.27 -8.35
N VAL A 87 5.84 21.69 -7.81
CA VAL A 87 6.02 20.24 -7.69
C VAL A 87 5.84 19.79 -6.23
N ALA A 88 4.90 18.87 -5.99
CA ALA A 88 4.73 18.25 -4.68
C ALA A 88 5.60 16.98 -4.58
N ILE A 89 6.62 17.00 -3.74
CA ILE A 89 7.61 15.91 -3.60
C ILE A 89 7.21 15.04 -2.41
N VAL A 90 6.70 13.84 -2.67
CA VAL A 90 6.08 12.94 -1.69
C VAL A 90 7.01 11.76 -1.41
N GLY A 91 7.32 11.52 -0.13
CA GLY A 91 8.16 10.40 0.31
C GLY A 91 8.37 10.34 1.83
N PRO A 92 8.91 9.23 2.37
CA PRO A 92 9.03 8.95 3.81
C PRO A 92 10.23 9.66 4.47
N TRP A 93 10.33 10.97 4.27
CA TRP A 93 11.49 11.81 4.64
C TRP A 93 11.86 11.82 6.13
N THR A 94 10.98 11.32 7.01
CA THR A 94 11.17 11.29 8.47
C THR A 94 11.32 9.90 9.08
N CYS A 95 10.91 8.83 8.38
CA CYS A 95 10.80 7.49 8.97
C CYS A 95 11.69 6.44 8.32
N ASP A 96 12.21 6.66 7.10
CA ASP A 96 13.18 5.76 6.47
C ASP A 96 14.60 6.40 6.39
N PRO A 97 15.68 5.67 6.76
CA PRO A 97 17.04 6.20 6.72
C PRO A 97 17.61 6.53 5.33
N LEU A 98 17.23 5.83 4.26
CA LEU A 98 17.69 6.09 2.88
C LEU A 98 17.18 7.45 2.40
N PHE A 99 15.91 7.74 2.67
CA PHE A 99 15.21 8.95 2.22
C PHE A 99 15.46 10.15 3.13
N SER A 100 15.55 9.97 4.45
CA SER A 100 15.86 11.05 5.39
C SER A 100 17.30 11.58 5.24
N LYS A 101 18.30 10.69 5.07
CA LYS A 101 19.69 11.09 4.78
C LYS A 101 19.88 11.72 3.40
N ALA A 102 18.90 11.68 2.51
CA ALA A 102 18.99 12.27 1.17
C ALA A 102 18.80 13.81 1.16
N LEU A 103 18.60 14.43 2.33
CA LEU A 103 18.41 15.89 2.50
C LEU A 103 17.45 16.50 1.44
N PRO A 104 16.23 15.97 1.30
CA PRO A 104 15.37 16.18 0.12
C PRO A 104 15.01 17.65 -0.14
N ASP A 105 14.83 18.43 0.92
CA ASP A 105 14.66 19.90 0.88
C ASP A 105 15.88 20.61 0.24
N THR A 106 17.09 20.15 0.52
CA THR A 106 18.32 20.74 -0.02
C THR A 106 18.55 20.29 -1.47
N ALA A 107 18.27 19.02 -1.79
CA ALA A 107 18.27 18.51 -3.17
C ALA A 107 17.28 19.28 -4.07
N ALA A 108 16.06 19.48 -3.58
CA ALA A 108 15.02 20.21 -4.30
C ALA A 108 15.33 21.72 -4.42
N ARG A 109 15.86 22.36 -3.37
CA ARG A 109 16.32 23.76 -3.44
C ARG A 109 17.43 23.94 -4.47
N LEU A 110 18.38 23.03 -4.52
CA LEU A 110 19.47 23.06 -5.51
C LEU A 110 18.94 22.86 -6.94
N ALA A 111 18.06 21.87 -7.13
CA ALA A 111 17.41 21.61 -8.41
C ALA A 111 16.66 22.85 -8.92
N MET A 112 15.73 23.40 -8.13
CA MET A 112 14.97 24.59 -8.54
C MET A 112 15.87 25.82 -8.73
N SER A 113 16.94 25.99 -7.94
CA SER A 113 17.90 27.06 -8.15
C SER A 113 18.63 26.94 -9.50
N ARG A 114 19.03 25.74 -9.92
CA ARG A 114 19.72 25.52 -11.21
C ARG A 114 18.75 25.53 -12.40
N ILE A 115 17.55 24.96 -12.24
CA ILE A 115 16.45 25.00 -13.22
C ILE A 115 16.06 26.45 -13.55
N ASN A 116 15.77 27.27 -12.53
CA ASN A 116 15.35 28.66 -12.74
C ASN A 116 16.49 29.59 -13.20
N LYS A 117 17.77 29.19 -13.03
CA LYS A 117 18.93 29.86 -13.65
C LYS A 117 19.10 29.49 -15.13
N ASN A 118 18.58 28.36 -15.60
CA ASN A 118 18.80 27.89 -16.96
C ASN A 118 17.87 28.64 -17.95
N PRO A 119 18.42 29.45 -18.89
CA PRO A 119 17.63 30.25 -19.83
C PRO A 119 16.92 29.43 -20.92
N TYR A 120 17.04 28.10 -20.93
CA TYR A 120 16.14 27.21 -21.68
C TYR A 120 14.83 26.99 -20.91
N LEU A 121 14.92 26.64 -19.63
CA LEU A 121 13.80 26.24 -18.77
C LEU A 121 13.01 27.42 -18.19
N SER A 122 13.70 28.52 -17.83
CA SER A 122 13.09 29.69 -17.18
C SER A 122 12.19 30.54 -18.09
N LYS A 123 12.06 30.18 -19.38
CA LYS A 123 11.21 30.86 -20.37
C LYS A 123 9.73 30.49 -20.29
N GLY A 124 9.41 29.33 -19.70
CA GLY A 124 8.04 28.81 -19.64
C GLY A 124 7.35 29.09 -18.30
N TYR A 125 7.99 28.65 -17.22
CA TYR A 125 7.44 28.67 -15.87
C TYR A 125 8.52 29.07 -14.86
N TRP A 126 8.11 29.65 -13.74
CA TRP A 126 8.95 29.67 -12.54
C TRP A 126 8.73 28.36 -11.78
N TYR A 127 9.77 27.54 -11.59
CA TYR A 127 9.63 26.26 -10.92
C TYR A 127 9.78 26.42 -9.39
N ASP A 128 8.84 25.84 -8.66
CA ASP A 128 8.78 25.84 -7.19
C ASP A 128 8.43 24.44 -6.65
N TYR A 129 8.68 24.17 -5.37
CA TYR A 129 8.40 22.86 -4.78
C TYR A 129 7.75 22.94 -3.40
N THR A 130 7.08 21.86 -3.02
CA THR A 130 6.68 21.58 -1.65
C THR A 130 7.08 20.17 -1.28
N LEU A 131 7.84 20.03 -0.21
CA LEU A 131 8.15 18.73 0.39
C LEU A 131 6.92 18.25 1.19
N VAL A 132 6.49 17.02 0.94
CA VAL A 132 5.37 16.37 1.62
C VAL A 132 5.86 15.06 2.22
N ASN A 133 5.72 14.90 3.54
CA ASN A 133 6.12 13.68 4.21
C ASN A 133 5.03 12.60 4.10
N GLU A 134 5.41 11.45 3.57
CA GLU A 134 4.62 10.22 3.50
C GLU A 134 4.70 9.46 4.84
N ASP A 135 3.57 8.98 5.36
CA ASP A 135 3.57 8.02 6.47
C ASP A 135 4.25 6.72 6.01
N CYS A 136 5.14 6.11 6.79
CA CYS A 136 5.71 4.80 6.42
C CYS A 136 4.66 3.66 6.38
N LYS A 137 3.45 3.86 6.93
CA LYS A 137 2.35 2.87 6.87
C LYS A 137 1.44 3.10 5.67
N THR A 138 1.30 2.08 4.82
CA THR A 138 0.66 2.17 3.48
C THR A 138 -0.76 2.73 3.53
N SER A 139 -1.57 2.34 4.52
CA SER A 139 -2.95 2.81 4.67
C SER A 139 -3.07 4.29 5.05
N ARG A 140 -2.17 4.78 5.92
CA ARG A 140 -2.10 6.19 6.32
C ARG A 140 -1.53 7.05 5.20
N ALA A 141 -0.53 6.54 4.49
CA ALA A 141 0.08 7.19 3.34
C ALA A 141 -0.94 7.45 2.22
N LEU A 142 -1.78 6.46 1.88
CA LEU A 142 -2.88 6.63 0.93
C LEU A 142 -3.91 7.66 1.42
N ALA A 143 -4.32 7.60 2.70
CA ALA A 143 -5.26 8.56 3.27
C ALA A 143 -4.72 9.99 3.20
N ARG A 144 -3.45 10.21 3.59
CA ARG A 144 -2.77 11.51 3.44
C ARG A 144 -2.62 11.94 1.99
N PHE A 145 -2.31 11.02 1.08
CA PHE A 145 -2.19 11.36 -0.34
C PHE A 145 -3.51 11.87 -0.92
N ALA A 146 -4.66 11.29 -0.52
CA ALA A 146 -5.98 11.76 -0.94
C ALA A 146 -6.32 13.19 -0.45
N GLU A 147 -5.69 13.67 0.64
CA GLU A 147 -5.83 15.04 1.13
C GLU A 147 -5.00 16.07 0.33
N LEU A 148 -4.12 15.63 -0.60
CA LEU A 148 -3.19 16.51 -1.33
C LEU A 148 -3.79 17.19 -2.58
N GLU A 149 -5.10 17.16 -2.77
CA GLU A 149 -5.74 17.83 -3.92
C GLU A 149 -5.37 19.32 -3.96
N GLY A 150 -4.82 19.77 -5.10
CA GLY A 150 -4.40 21.15 -5.30
C GLY A 150 -3.04 21.55 -4.71
N TYR A 151 -2.32 20.67 -3.99
CA TYR A 151 -1.01 21.01 -3.40
C TYR A 151 0.09 21.33 -4.45
N GLY A 152 -0.05 20.81 -5.68
CA GLY A 152 0.89 21.03 -6.78
C GLY A 152 0.26 21.00 -8.18
N SER A 153 1.09 21.32 -9.18
CA SER A 153 0.83 21.11 -10.62
C SER A 153 1.18 19.68 -11.05
N ALA A 154 2.23 19.12 -10.46
CA ALA A 154 2.62 17.71 -10.59
C ALA A 154 3.12 17.15 -9.24
N PHE A 155 3.10 15.83 -9.13
CA PHE A 155 3.59 15.07 -7.97
C PHE A 155 4.83 14.28 -8.36
N LEU A 156 5.86 14.33 -7.52
CA LEU A 156 7.06 13.49 -7.59
C LEU A 156 7.03 12.55 -6.38
N GLY A 157 6.56 11.33 -6.58
CA GLY A 157 6.12 10.35 -5.58
C GLY A 157 4.78 9.71 -5.98
N PRO A 158 4.17 8.86 -5.13
CA PRO A 158 4.63 8.45 -3.81
C PRO A 158 5.85 7.53 -3.88
N ALA A 159 6.49 7.30 -2.73
CA ALA A 159 7.59 6.36 -2.58
C ALA A 159 7.12 4.94 -2.21
N ASN A 160 5.98 4.77 -1.53
CA ASN A 160 5.46 3.44 -1.20
C ASN A 160 4.67 2.82 -2.39
N PRO A 161 5.12 1.68 -2.94
CA PRO A 161 4.45 1.06 -4.09
C PRO A 161 3.07 0.48 -3.76
N GLY A 162 2.79 0.17 -2.49
CA GLY A 162 1.55 -0.46 -2.03
C GLY A 162 0.27 0.33 -2.33
N TYR A 163 0.38 1.64 -2.62
CA TYR A 163 -0.75 2.46 -3.06
C TYR A 163 -0.54 3.21 -4.39
N CYS A 164 0.54 2.92 -5.13
CA CYS A 164 0.85 3.51 -6.45
C CYS A 164 -0.35 3.50 -7.42
N THR A 165 -1.07 2.38 -7.50
CA THR A 165 -2.26 2.24 -8.35
C THR A 165 -3.35 3.25 -7.97
N SER A 166 -3.60 3.44 -6.67
CA SER A 166 -4.60 4.39 -6.16
C SER A 166 -4.17 5.84 -6.35
N ALA A 167 -2.90 6.15 -6.08
CA ALA A 167 -2.32 7.48 -6.29
C ALA A 167 -2.41 7.92 -7.75
N ALA A 168 -2.16 7.01 -8.70
CA ALA A 168 -2.28 7.29 -10.13
C ALA A 168 -3.73 7.51 -10.59
N LEU A 169 -4.72 6.86 -9.95
CA LEU A 169 -6.14 7.11 -10.23
C LEU A 169 -6.62 8.46 -9.65
N LEU A 170 -6.13 8.85 -8.48
CA LEU A 170 -6.38 10.17 -7.88
C LEU A 170 -5.76 11.30 -8.72
N ALA A 171 -4.50 11.14 -9.12
CA ALA A 171 -3.82 12.08 -10.01
C ALA A 171 -4.53 12.24 -11.37
N ARG A 172 -5.07 11.13 -11.91
CA ARG A 172 -5.95 11.15 -13.09
C ARG A 172 -7.23 11.97 -12.85
N SER A 173 -7.91 11.82 -11.71
CA SER A 173 -9.12 12.62 -11.42
C SER A 173 -8.84 14.11 -11.25
N TRP A 174 -7.67 14.48 -10.72
CA TRP A 174 -7.25 15.88 -10.59
C TRP A 174 -6.62 16.48 -11.87
N ASN A 175 -6.46 15.67 -12.93
CA ASN A 175 -5.60 15.91 -14.09
C ASN A 175 -4.22 16.50 -13.74
N LYS A 176 -3.54 15.87 -12.78
CA LYS A 176 -2.18 16.21 -12.33
C LYS A 176 -1.20 15.14 -12.78
N GLY A 177 -0.01 15.56 -13.21
CA GLY A 177 1.06 14.64 -13.56
C GLY A 177 1.58 13.96 -12.30
N ILE A 178 1.82 12.66 -12.35
CA ILE A 178 2.37 11.89 -11.23
C ILE A 178 3.56 11.06 -11.70
N LEU A 179 4.72 11.31 -11.10
CA LEU A 179 5.99 10.66 -11.41
C LEU A 179 6.50 9.93 -10.18
N SER A 180 6.50 8.59 -10.18
CA SER A 180 7.06 7.79 -9.09
C SER A 180 8.13 6.83 -9.59
N TRP A 181 9.26 6.81 -8.89
CA TRP A 181 10.37 5.90 -9.13
C TRP A 181 10.13 4.49 -8.57
N SER A 182 9.22 4.33 -7.60
CA SER A 182 8.98 3.06 -6.92
C SER A 182 7.79 2.26 -7.45
N CYS A 183 6.95 2.84 -8.32
CA CYS A 183 5.86 2.11 -8.97
C CYS A 183 6.39 1.06 -9.98
N LEU A 184 6.78 -0.11 -9.47
CA LEU A 184 7.42 -1.21 -10.21
C LEU A 184 6.48 -1.93 -11.19
N LYS A 185 5.17 -1.70 -11.12
CA LYS A 185 4.15 -2.39 -11.91
C LYS A 185 4.31 -2.06 -13.42
N PRO A 186 4.63 -3.04 -14.28
CA PRO A 186 5.21 -2.78 -15.61
C PRO A 186 4.22 -2.27 -16.67
N ASN A 187 2.92 -2.19 -16.34
CA ASN A 187 1.83 -1.79 -17.24
C ASN A 187 1.10 -0.51 -16.77
N MET A 188 1.69 0.28 -15.86
CA MET A 188 1.09 1.55 -15.44
C MET A 188 1.18 2.65 -16.51
N ASP A 189 2.11 2.51 -17.44
CA ASP A 189 2.33 3.45 -18.55
C ASP A 189 1.30 3.26 -19.70
N ASN A 190 0.37 2.30 -19.55
CA ASN A 190 -0.77 2.10 -20.46
C ASN A 190 -1.97 2.97 -20.06
N GLY A 191 -2.81 3.32 -21.05
CA GLY A 191 -3.88 4.36 -20.98
C GLY A 191 -5.01 4.23 -19.94
N MET A 192 -4.91 3.32 -18.96
CA MET A 192 -5.71 3.39 -17.73
C MET A 192 -5.24 4.51 -16.79
N TYR A 193 -3.96 4.90 -16.84
CA TYR A 193 -3.36 5.96 -16.01
C TYR A 193 -2.75 7.08 -16.89
N PRO A 194 -3.56 7.84 -17.65
CA PRO A 194 -3.08 8.77 -18.68
C PRO A 194 -2.30 9.98 -18.13
N THR A 195 -2.14 10.13 -16.82
CA THR A 195 -1.32 11.19 -16.18
C THR A 195 -0.10 10.66 -15.43
N PHE A 196 0.15 9.35 -15.48
CA PHE A 196 1.31 8.69 -14.89
C PHE A 196 2.49 8.70 -15.86
N MET A 197 3.70 8.90 -15.33
CA MET A 197 4.97 8.79 -16.05
C MET A 197 6.01 8.20 -15.10
N ARG A 198 6.93 7.36 -15.60
CA ARG A 198 8.04 6.88 -14.77
C ARG A 198 9.26 7.82 -14.92
N PRO A 199 9.82 8.37 -13.84
CA PRO A 199 10.97 9.27 -13.93
C PRO A 199 12.30 8.54 -14.12
N MET A 200 12.44 7.32 -13.58
CA MET A 200 13.68 6.52 -13.59
C MET A 200 13.50 5.18 -14.32
N PRO A 201 14.57 4.48 -14.74
CA PRO A 201 14.46 3.16 -15.35
C PRO A 201 13.76 2.18 -14.41
N LEU A 202 12.87 1.35 -14.94
CA LEU A 202 12.15 0.36 -14.14
C LEU A 202 13.13 -0.68 -13.58
N SER A 203 13.38 -0.66 -12.27
CA SER A 203 14.42 -1.45 -11.60
C SER A 203 14.31 -2.96 -11.82
N SER A 204 13.09 -3.48 -12.00
CA SER A 204 12.87 -4.90 -12.36
C SER A 204 13.38 -5.26 -13.75
N ARG A 205 13.37 -4.34 -14.72
CA ARG A 205 13.94 -4.54 -16.06
C ARG A 205 15.48 -4.49 -16.03
N VAL A 206 16.06 -3.60 -15.20
CA VAL A 206 17.51 -3.55 -14.95
C VAL A 206 17.99 -4.87 -14.32
N LEU A 207 17.31 -5.32 -13.25
CA LEU A 207 17.56 -6.62 -12.62
C LEU A 207 17.38 -7.78 -13.62
N PHE A 208 16.31 -7.79 -14.42
CA PHE A 208 16.09 -8.81 -15.45
C PHE A 208 17.20 -8.83 -16.50
N ALA A 209 17.75 -7.68 -16.92
CA ALA A 209 18.87 -7.62 -17.85
C ALA A 209 20.16 -8.22 -17.27
N VAL A 210 20.44 -7.99 -15.97
CA VAL A 210 21.56 -8.61 -15.24
C VAL A 210 21.35 -10.12 -15.08
N LEU A 211 20.18 -10.54 -14.58
CA LEU A 211 19.82 -11.94 -14.39
C LEU A 211 19.83 -12.74 -15.70
N ARG A 212 19.39 -12.14 -16.81
CA ARG A 212 19.44 -12.74 -18.16
C ARG A 212 20.86 -12.98 -18.64
N PHE A 213 21.79 -12.06 -18.36
CA PHE A 213 23.19 -12.18 -18.79
C PHE A 213 23.94 -13.28 -18.03
N PHE A 214 23.69 -13.42 -16.72
CA PHE A 214 24.29 -14.50 -15.92
C PHE A 214 23.45 -15.79 -15.89
N HIS A 215 22.33 -15.83 -16.62
CA HIS A 215 21.42 -16.98 -16.70
C HIS A 215 20.87 -17.42 -15.34
N TRP A 216 20.53 -16.50 -14.44
CA TRP A 216 19.98 -16.80 -13.10
C TRP A 216 18.46 -16.61 -13.07
N ALA A 217 17.68 -17.68 -13.26
CA ALA A 217 16.21 -17.59 -13.28
C ALA A 217 15.59 -17.84 -11.90
N HIS A 218 16.16 -18.76 -11.10
CA HIS A 218 15.66 -19.09 -9.76
C HIS A 218 16.14 -18.10 -8.70
N VAL A 219 15.32 -17.07 -8.47
CA VAL A 219 15.57 -15.97 -7.53
C VAL A 219 14.60 -16.06 -6.33
N ALA A 220 15.04 -15.57 -5.17
CA ALA A 220 14.19 -15.23 -4.04
C ALA A 220 14.37 -13.75 -3.63
N ILE A 221 13.41 -13.21 -2.89
CA ILE A 221 13.43 -11.83 -2.36
C ILE A 221 13.32 -11.87 -0.84
N ILE A 222 14.16 -11.10 -0.15
CA ILE A 222 14.03 -10.79 1.28
C ILE A 222 13.66 -9.32 1.42
N THR A 223 12.65 -9.01 2.23
CA THR A 223 12.33 -7.65 2.67
C THR A 223 12.69 -7.48 4.14
N SER A 224 12.90 -6.25 4.58
CA SER A 224 12.77 -5.90 6.01
C SER A 224 11.28 -5.76 6.40
N GLU A 225 11.01 -5.51 7.68
CA GLU A 225 9.67 -5.58 8.30
C GLU A 225 8.79 -4.32 8.13
N GLU A 226 9.30 -3.24 7.53
CA GLU A 226 8.54 -2.01 7.32
C GLU A 226 7.62 -2.13 6.09
N ASP A 227 6.35 -1.65 6.18
CA ASP A 227 5.35 -1.75 5.10
C ASP A 227 5.90 -1.35 3.71
N LEU A 228 6.74 -0.30 3.68
CA LEU A 228 7.41 0.23 2.49
C LEU A 228 8.27 -0.82 1.78
N TRP A 229 9.11 -1.53 2.54
CA TRP A 229 10.06 -2.51 2.02
C TRP A 229 9.36 -3.84 1.73
N GLU A 230 8.36 -4.22 2.53
CA GLU A 230 7.49 -5.36 2.22
C GLU A 230 6.74 -5.16 0.89
N ALA A 231 6.03 -4.03 0.74
CA ALA A 231 5.32 -3.70 -0.50
C ALA A 231 6.26 -3.61 -1.71
N THR A 232 7.49 -3.09 -1.51
CA THR A 232 8.53 -3.06 -2.55
C THR A 232 8.92 -4.47 -2.99
N GLY A 233 9.15 -5.40 -2.05
CA GLY A 233 9.43 -6.79 -2.38
C GLY A 233 8.26 -7.50 -3.07
N GLN A 234 7.02 -7.22 -2.66
CA GLN A 234 5.82 -7.79 -3.28
C GLN A 234 5.61 -7.29 -4.72
N GLU A 235 5.69 -5.99 -5.00
CA GLU A 235 5.54 -5.45 -6.37
C GLU A 235 6.78 -5.69 -7.25
N LEU A 236 7.99 -5.80 -6.67
CA LEU A 236 9.16 -6.32 -7.40
C LEU A 236 8.92 -7.77 -7.83
N ALA A 237 8.36 -8.59 -6.94
CA ALA A 237 8.06 -9.98 -7.25
C ALA A 237 6.94 -10.13 -8.29
N SER A 238 5.93 -9.26 -8.23
CA SER A 238 4.89 -9.09 -9.25
C SER A 238 5.51 -8.74 -10.61
N SER A 239 6.37 -7.72 -10.66
CA SER A 239 6.98 -7.25 -11.91
C SER A 239 7.97 -8.24 -12.54
N LEU A 240 8.79 -8.94 -11.75
CA LEU A 240 9.75 -9.93 -12.28
C LEU A 240 9.05 -11.21 -12.77
N ARG A 241 7.94 -11.63 -12.13
CA ARG A 241 7.07 -12.71 -12.66
C ARG A 241 6.41 -12.31 -13.98
N ALA A 242 6.00 -11.05 -14.12
CA ALA A 242 5.46 -10.52 -15.38
C ALA A 242 6.50 -10.46 -16.51
N LEU A 243 7.80 -10.54 -16.20
CA LEU A 243 8.89 -10.69 -17.17
C LEU A 243 9.28 -12.17 -17.42
N GLY A 244 8.60 -13.14 -16.78
CA GLY A 244 8.76 -14.58 -17.00
C GLY A 244 9.55 -15.35 -15.94
N LEU A 245 10.09 -14.70 -14.91
CA LEU A 245 11.01 -15.36 -13.97
C LEU A 245 10.30 -16.22 -12.89
N PRO A 246 10.81 -17.44 -12.59
CA PRO A 246 10.30 -18.33 -11.56
C PRO A 246 10.73 -17.90 -10.14
N LEU A 247 10.18 -16.77 -9.67
CA LEU A 247 10.39 -16.27 -8.32
C LEU A 247 9.79 -17.19 -7.26
N SER A 248 10.67 -17.93 -6.58
CA SER A 248 10.33 -19.07 -5.74
C SER A 248 9.72 -18.67 -4.38
N THR A 249 10.30 -17.66 -3.72
CA THR A 249 9.84 -17.19 -2.40
C THR A 249 10.07 -15.68 -2.25
N VAL A 250 9.16 -15.02 -1.54
CA VAL A 250 9.35 -13.67 -0.98
C VAL A 250 9.19 -13.82 0.53
N VAL A 251 10.17 -13.33 1.31
CA VAL A 251 10.24 -13.55 2.76
C VAL A 251 10.47 -12.23 3.48
N THR A 252 9.65 -11.92 4.47
CA THR A 252 9.80 -10.74 5.34
C THR A 252 10.71 -11.11 6.52
N MET A 253 11.74 -10.31 6.78
CA MET A 253 12.67 -10.51 7.89
C MET A 253 12.29 -9.63 9.08
N GLU A 254 11.77 -10.28 10.13
CA GLU A 254 11.63 -9.70 11.48
C GLU A 254 13.00 -9.22 12.02
N MET A 255 13.02 -8.12 12.78
CA MET A 255 14.22 -7.57 13.42
C MET A 255 14.52 -8.12 14.82
N ASP A 256 13.85 -9.20 15.21
CA ASP A 256 14.18 -9.99 16.39
C ASP A 256 15.53 -10.73 16.25
N LYS A 257 15.96 -11.43 17.31
CA LYS A 257 17.25 -12.14 17.32
C LYS A 257 17.28 -13.36 16.39
N GLU A 258 16.14 -13.92 16.02
CA GLU A 258 16.03 -15.10 15.18
C GLU A 258 15.52 -14.82 13.76
N GLY A 259 14.83 -13.70 13.52
CA GLY A 259 14.25 -13.29 12.23
C GLY A 259 15.18 -13.44 11.02
N PRO A 260 16.40 -12.87 11.05
CA PRO A 260 17.39 -13.07 9.98
C PRO A 260 17.72 -14.55 9.76
N ARG A 261 17.76 -15.36 10.83
CA ARG A 261 18.01 -16.80 10.75
C ARG A 261 16.80 -17.52 10.14
N LYS A 262 15.58 -17.28 10.63
CA LYS A 262 14.32 -17.85 10.12
C LYS A 262 14.17 -17.59 8.62
N ALA A 263 14.32 -16.33 8.18
CA ALA A 263 14.16 -15.93 6.79
C ALA A 263 15.19 -16.58 5.85
N LEU A 264 16.45 -16.68 6.30
CA LEU A 264 17.50 -17.40 5.58
C LEU A 264 17.28 -18.92 5.57
N GLU A 265 16.65 -19.50 6.58
CA GLU A 265 16.30 -20.93 6.59
C GLU A 265 15.19 -21.27 5.58
N GLU A 266 14.17 -20.41 5.42
CA GLU A 266 13.15 -20.60 4.36
C GLU A 266 13.78 -20.56 2.96
N ILE A 267 14.66 -19.59 2.69
CA ILE A 267 15.36 -19.47 1.40
C ILE A 267 16.40 -20.57 1.17
N ARG A 268 17.04 -21.07 2.24
CA ARG A 268 17.90 -22.26 2.18
C ARG A 268 17.12 -23.54 1.85
N ASN A 269 15.85 -23.60 2.24
CA ASN A 269 14.95 -24.72 1.96
C ASN A 269 14.24 -24.59 0.58
N ALA A 270 14.26 -23.40 -0.03
CA ALA A 270 13.67 -23.16 -1.35
C ALA A 270 14.49 -23.86 -2.47
N HIS A 271 13.78 -24.57 -3.36
CA HIS A 271 14.41 -25.39 -4.40
C HIS A 271 15.11 -24.52 -5.47
N ARG A 272 16.35 -24.90 -5.83
CA ARG A 272 17.22 -24.25 -6.84
C ARG A 272 17.59 -22.77 -6.60
N VAL A 273 17.13 -22.11 -5.53
CA VAL A 273 17.50 -20.72 -5.24
C VAL A 273 18.99 -20.59 -4.90
N ARG A 274 19.65 -19.62 -5.56
CA ARG A 274 21.00 -19.14 -5.20
C ARG A 274 21.15 -17.63 -5.23
N VAL A 275 20.34 -16.91 -6.00
CA VAL A 275 20.34 -15.44 -6.03
C VAL A 275 19.22 -14.91 -5.13
N VAL A 276 19.56 -13.97 -4.26
CA VAL A 276 18.67 -13.38 -3.25
C VAL A 276 18.69 -11.86 -3.40
N ILE A 277 17.55 -11.26 -3.75
CA ILE A 277 17.43 -9.79 -3.82
C ILE A 277 17.01 -9.26 -2.44
N MET A 278 17.70 -8.25 -1.94
CA MET A 278 17.47 -7.62 -0.63
C MET A 278 16.72 -6.30 -0.81
N CYS A 279 15.43 -6.29 -0.54
CA CYS A 279 14.58 -5.09 -0.49
C CYS A 279 14.64 -4.49 0.92
N MET A 280 15.72 -3.78 1.21
CA MET A 280 16.01 -3.11 2.48
C MET A 280 17.17 -2.13 2.30
N HIS A 281 17.29 -1.16 3.20
CA HIS A 281 18.37 -0.16 3.21
C HIS A 281 19.78 -0.80 3.25
N SER A 282 20.69 -0.34 2.38
CA SER A 282 22.04 -0.87 2.20
C SER A 282 22.99 -0.59 3.37
N VAL A 283 23.79 -1.59 3.74
CA VAL A 283 24.80 -1.46 4.78
C VAL A 283 25.89 -0.42 4.45
N LEU A 284 26.13 -0.14 3.15
CA LEU A 284 27.11 0.85 2.70
C LEU A 284 26.76 2.29 3.12
N ILE A 285 25.46 2.58 3.25
CA ILE A 285 24.90 3.86 3.73
C ILE A 285 24.30 3.74 5.15
N GLY A 286 24.57 2.64 5.86
CA GLY A 286 24.24 2.43 7.27
C GLY A 286 22.94 1.66 7.54
N GLY A 287 22.56 0.72 6.67
CA GLY A 287 21.44 -0.20 6.87
C GLY A 287 21.72 -1.34 7.85
N GLU A 288 21.18 -1.23 9.06
CA GLU A 288 21.22 -2.26 10.10
C GLU A 288 20.54 -3.59 9.69
N PRO A 289 19.36 -3.62 9.01
CA PRO A 289 18.73 -4.88 8.63
C PRO A 289 19.61 -5.73 7.71
N GLN A 290 20.21 -5.10 6.68
CA GLN A 290 21.12 -5.76 5.75
C GLN A 290 22.41 -6.23 6.46
N GLN A 291 22.93 -5.45 7.41
CA GLN A 291 24.07 -5.85 8.23
C GLN A 291 23.80 -7.12 9.04
N LYS A 292 22.63 -7.20 9.70
CA LYS A 292 22.20 -8.40 10.45
C LYS A 292 22.03 -9.60 9.52
N LEU A 293 21.36 -9.41 8.38
CA LEU A 293 21.12 -10.46 7.39
C LEU A 293 22.44 -11.06 6.87
N LEU A 294 23.35 -10.23 6.35
CA LEU A 294 24.61 -10.69 5.75
C LEU A 294 25.52 -11.37 6.79
N THR A 295 25.63 -10.80 8.00
CA THR A 295 26.45 -11.43 9.06
C THR A 295 25.85 -12.74 9.58
N THR A 296 24.53 -12.91 9.51
CA THR A 296 23.85 -14.19 9.81
C THR A 296 24.02 -15.21 8.68
N ALA A 297 23.95 -14.78 7.41
CA ALA A 297 24.21 -15.64 6.24
C ALA A 297 25.64 -16.20 6.22
N MET A 298 26.61 -15.44 6.72
CA MET A 298 27.98 -15.90 6.97
C MET A 298 28.03 -16.98 8.07
N ASP A 299 27.39 -16.75 9.23
CA ASP A 299 27.34 -17.76 10.31
C ASP A 299 26.65 -19.06 9.89
N MET A 300 25.60 -18.94 9.04
CA MET A 300 24.88 -20.07 8.44
C MET A 300 25.64 -20.75 7.29
N ARG A 301 26.84 -20.27 6.92
CA ARG A 301 27.66 -20.75 5.80
C ARG A 301 26.90 -20.85 4.48
N MET A 302 26.10 -19.82 4.17
CA MET A 302 25.43 -19.72 2.88
C MET A 302 26.37 -19.20 1.79
N ILE A 303 27.34 -18.36 2.16
CA ILE A 303 28.39 -17.85 1.27
C ILE A 303 29.22 -19.00 0.69
N ASP A 304 29.72 -19.91 1.55
CA ASP A 304 30.41 -21.15 1.19
C ASP A 304 29.63 -22.01 0.17
N ARG A 305 28.29 -21.88 0.14
CA ARG A 305 27.37 -22.66 -0.71
C ARG A 305 27.00 -21.97 -2.04
N GLY A 306 27.64 -20.84 -2.34
CA GLY A 306 27.44 -20.09 -3.59
C GLY A 306 26.15 -19.27 -3.62
N TYR A 307 25.66 -18.78 -2.48
CA TYR A 307 24.57 -17.81 -2.46
C TYR A 307 25.10 -16.41 -2.79
N ILE A 308 24.36 -15.69 -3.65
CA ILE A 308 24.62 -14.31 -4.05
C ILE A 308 23.49 -13.43 -3.53
N PHE A 309 23.86 -12.29 -2.96
CA PHE A 309 22.94 -11.27 -2.49
C PHE A 309 23.02 -10.03 -3.39
N ILE A 310 21.88 -9.43 -3.72
CA ILE A 310 21.81 -8.22 -4.56
C ILE A 310 21.00 -7.15 -3.82
N PRO A 311 21.58 -6.00 -3.44
CA PRO A 311 20.83 -4.90 -2.86
C PRO A 311 19.89 -4.28 -3.91
N TYR A 312 18.63 -4.05 -3.55
CA TYR A 312 17.67 -3.39 -4.43
C TYR A 312 17.80 -1.85 -4.40
N ASP A 313 18.09 -1.27 -3.24
CA ASP A 313 18.09 0.18 -3.03
C ASP A 313 19.17 0.91 -3.84
N THR A 314 20.34 0.29 -4.05
CA THR A 314 21.41 0.84 -4.89
C THR A 314 21.01 1.03 -6.35
N LEU A 315 19.94 0.38 -6.84
CA LEU A 315 19.38 0.65 -8.17
C LEU A 315 18.74 2.04 -8.29
N LEU A 316 18.45 2.70 -7.16
CA LEU A 316 17.74 3.99 -7.11
C LEU A 316 18.68 5.20 -7.08
N TYR A 317 20.00 5.01 -7.02
CA TYR A 317 20.99 6.09 -6.95
C TYR A 317 22.33 5.69 -7.60
N ALA A 318 23.26 6.66 -7.70
CA ALA A 318 24.63 6.41 -8.12
C ALA A 318 25.55 6.34 -6.89
N LEU A 319 25.88 5.12 -6.50
CA LEU A 319 26.80 4.82 -5.40
C LEU A 319 28.26 5.12 -5.84
N PRO A 320 29.03 5.93 -5.09
CA PRO A 320 30.45 6.16 -5.37
C PRO A 320 31.29 4.87 -5.32
N TYR A 321 32.26 4.74 -6.22
CA TYR A 321 33.14 3.56 -6.27
C TYR A 321 34.56 3.84 -6.76
N LYS A 322 34.85 5.04 -7.27
CA LYS A 322 36.21 5.38 -7.73
C LYS A 322 37.07 5.79 -6.54
N ASP A 323 38.04 4.95 -6.18
CA ASP A 323 38.97 5.14 -5.05
C ASP A 323 38.31 5.32 -3.65
N VAL A 324 37.00 5.09 -3.56
CA VAL A 324 36.22 5.14 -2.30
C VAL A 324 36.41 3.87 -1.48
N LYS A 325 36.67 4.05 -0.17
CA LYS A 325 36.78 2.97 0.82
C LYS A 325 35.67 3.11 1.85
N TYR A 326 34.83 2.08 1.98
CA TYR A 326 33.62 2.11 2.80
C TYR A 326 33.93 1.87 4.28
N PRO A 327 33.66 2.83 5.19
CA PRO A 327 33.98 2.68 6.62
C PRO A 327 33.28 1.49 7.28
N ALA A 328 32.06 1.15 6.86
CA ALA A 328 31.33 -0.02 7.34
C ALA A 328 32.09 -1.34 7.06
N LEU A 329 32.70 -1.47 5.88
CA LEU A 329 33.49 -2.64 5.50
C LEU A 329 34.93 -2.59 6.05
N ALA A 330 35.49 -1.40 6.24
CA ALA A 330 36.81 -1.22 6.84
C ALA A 330 36.81 -1.60 8.33
N ASN A 331 35.80 -1.17 9.08
CA ASN A 331 35.75 -1.31 10.54
C ASN A 331 35.28 -2.70 11.02
N ASN A 332 34.63 -3.50 10.16
CA ASN A 332 34.06 -4.79 10.54
C ASN A 332 34.50 -5.91 9.59
N THR A 333 35.50 -6.69 10.02
CA THR A 333 36.10 -7.78 9.23
C THR A 333 35.16 -8.96 8.99
N LYS A 334 34.17 -9.20 9.86
CA LYS A 334 33.11 -10.19 9.63
C LYS A 334 32.17 -9.70 8.53
N LEU A 335 31.70 -8.46 8.62
CA LEU A 335 30.84 -7.85 7.60
C LEU A 335 31.54 -7.78 6.24
N ARG A 336 32.83 -7.43 6.16
CA ARG A 336 33.57 -7.40 4.90
C ARG A 336 33.62 -8.77 4.21
N LYS A 337 33.87 -9.84 4.97
CA LYS A 337 33.79 -11.22 4.48
C LYS A 337 32.36 -11.68 4.16
N ALA A 338 31.35 -11.06 4.76
CA ALA A 338 29.96 -11.30 4.37
C ALA A 338 29.59 -10.57 3.06
N TYR A 339 30.15 -9.37 2.85
CA TYR A 339 29.94 -8.56 1.64
C TYR A 339 30.60 -9.16 0.38
N ASP A 340 31.54 -10.09 0.56
CA ASP A 340 32.16 -10.97 -0.46
C ASP A 340 31.14 -11.87 -1.21
N SER A 341 29.85 -11.81 -0.82
CA SER A 341 28.72 -12.46 -1.49
C SER A 341 27.73 -11.50 -2.14
N VAL A 342 28.04 -10.19 -2.17
CA VAL A 342 27.09 -9.11 -2.52
C VAL A 342 27.44 -8.45 -3.85
N LEU A 343 26.73 -8.81 -4.92
CA LEU A 343 26.84 -8.13 -6.21
C LEU A 343 25.99 -6.86 -6.21
N THR A 344 26.67 -5.72 -6.19
CA THR A 344 26.04 -4.41 -6.02
C THR A 344 25.76 -3.79 -7.39
N VAL A 345 24.48 -3.64 -7.76
CA VAL A 345 24.09 -3.02 -9.03
C VAL A 345 23.64 -1.58 -8.74
N THR A 346 24.26 -0.61 -9.39
CA THR A 346 24.07 0.83 -9.16
C THR A 346 24.03 1.60 -10.47
N MET A 347 23.42 2.79 -10.48
CA MET A 347 23.68 3.75 -11.56
C MET A 347 25.17 4.15 -11.55
N ASP A 348 25.71 4.41 -12.73
CA ASP A 348 27.08 4.84 -12.98
C ASP A 348 27.21 6.35 -12.73
N SER A 349 28.28 6.77 -12.06
CA SER A 349 28.57 8.17 -11.77
C SER A 349 29.13 8.94 -12.97
N GLY A 350 29.46 8.28 -14.09
CA GLY A 350 30.07 8.89 -15.26
C GLY A 350 31.54 9.21 -14.98
N GLU A 351 31.94 10.48 -15.06
CA GLU A 351 33.30 10.90 -14.72
C GLU A 351 33.46 11.32 -13.25
N ARG A 352 32.47 12.00 -12.66
CA ARG A 352 32.52 12.62 -11.33
C ARG A 352 31.69 11.86 -10.30
N ASP A 353 32.28 11.47 -9.17
CA ASP A 353 31.56 10.72 -8.14
C ASP A 353 30.70 11.65 -7.23
N PHE A 354 29.62 11.12 -6.66
CA PHE A 354 28.62 11.91 -5.91
C PHE A 354 29.22 12.76 -4.78
N TYR A 355 30.23 12.23 -4.07
CA TYR A 355 30.89 12.98 -2.99
C TYR A 355 31.66 14.21 -3.49
N GLU A 356 32.24 14.15 -4.68
CA GLU A 356 32.90 15.29 -5.32
C GLU A 356 31.88 16.33 -5.75
N ALA A 357 30.79 15.90 -6.42
CA ALA A 357 29.71 16.79 -6.84
C ALA A 357 29.00 17.49 -5.67
N PHE A 358 28.83 16.80 -4.54
CA PHE A 358 28.28 17.37 -3.31
C PHE A 358 29.23 18.37 -2.66
N LYS A 359 30.52 18.03 -2.58
CA LYS A 359 31.53 18.94 -2.03
C LYS A 359 31.71 20.20 -2.88
N ASP A 360 31.81 20.07 -4.20
CA ASP A 360 31.83 21.21 -5.13
C ASP A 360 30.63 22.16 -4.92
N ALA A 361 29.45 21.61 -4.62
CA ALA A 361 28.25 22.39 -4.35
C ALA A 361 28.20 23.02 -2.94
N GLN A 362 28.99 22.51 -1.98
CA GLN A 362 29.25 23.19 -0.70
C GLN A 362 30.29 24.30 -0.88
N ASP A 363 31.41 24.01 -1.57
CA ASP A 363 32.49 24.96 -1.83
C ASP A 363 32.04 26.12 -2.77
N SER A 364 31.02 25.91 -3.62
CA SER A 364 30.35 26.95 -4.42
C SER A 364 29.32 27.79 -3.64
N TYR A 365 29.08 27.48 -2.36
CA TYR A 365 28.03 28.06 -1.50
C TYR A 365 26.58 27.85 -2.00
N GLU A 366 26.33 26.96 -2.95
CA GLU A 366 24.97 26.57 -3.36
C GLU A 366 24.27 25.70 -2.28
N ILE A 367 25.03 24.84 -1.59
CA ILE A 367 24.59 24.04 -0.44
C ILE A 367 25.10 24.68 0.85
N ARG A 368 24.19 25.00 1.78
CA ARG A 368 24.50 25.59 3.10
C ARG A 368 24.58 24.57 4.24
N SER A 369 24.66 23.27 3.93
CA SER A 369 24.74 22.21 4.94
C SER A 369 26.17 22.01 5.44
N SER A 370 26.31 21.76 6.73
CA SER A 370 27.57 21.37 7.40
C SER A 370 27.79 19.85 7.46
N SER A 371 26.88 19.04 6.90
CA SER A 371 27.08 17.58 6.77
C SER A 371 28.28 17.28 5.87
N SER A 372 29.04 16.23 6.17
CA SER A 372 30.06 15.74 5.23
C SER A 372 29.41 14.91 4.10
N PRO A 373 30.02 14.84 2.89
CA PRO A 373 29.41 14.14 1.75
C PRO A 373 29.08 12.67 2.03
N GLU A 374 29.89 12.00 2.86
CA GLU A 374 29.77 10.57 3.21
C GLU A 374 28.61 10.28 4.18
N GLN A 375 28.04 11.33 4.80
CA GLN A 375 26.86 11.22 5.66
C GLN A 375 25.54 11.37 4.88
N VAL A 376 25.61 11.86 3.63
CA VAL A 376 24.46 12.13 2.78
C VAL A 376 24.19 10.93 1.88
N SER A 377 22.93 10.52 1.80
CA SER A 377 22.51 9.46 0.88
C SER A 377 22.65 9.92 -0.58
N PRO A 378 23.31 9.15 -1.47
CA PRO A 378 23.43 9.51 -2.89
C PRO A 378 22.09 9.64 -3.62
N PHE A 379 20.99 9.18 -3.01
CA PHE A 379 19.62 9.46 -3.48
C PHE A 379 19.29 10.97 -3.54
N PHE A 380 20.06 11.84 -2.87
CA PHE A 380 20.07 13.29 -3.10
C PHE A 380 20.22 13.62 -4.60
N GLY A 381 21.15 12.95 -5.29
CA GLY A 381 21.37 13.10 -6.72
C GLY A 381 20.16 12.66 -7.53
N SER A 382 19.54 11.54 -7.17
CA SER A 382 18.32 11.05 -7.83
C SER A 382 17.15 12.03 -7.70
N ILE A 383 16.94 12.63 -6.52
CA ILE A 383 15.89 13.67 -6.33
C ILE A 383 16.15 14.88 -7.24
N TYR A 384 17.39 15.36 -7.31
CA TYR A 384 17.78 16.43 -8.22
C TYR A 384 17.52 16.05 -9.69
N ASN A 385 17.95 14.86 -10.11
CA ASN A 385 17.81 14.37 -11.48
C ASN A 385 16.34 14.27 -11.91
N MET A 386 15.47 13.74 -11.03
CA MET A 386 14.04 13.57 -11.33
C MET A 386 13.30 14.91 -11.44
N LEU A 387 13.67 15.91 -10.63
CA LEU A 387 13.14 17.27 -10.74
C LEU A 387 13.58 17.96 -12.04
N TYR A 388 14.84 17.77 -12.44
CA TYR A 388 15.36 18.33 -13.69
C TYR A 388 14.71 17.69 -14.92
N PHE A 389 14.57 16.36 -14.92
CA PHE A 389 13.81 15.61 -15.93
C PHE A 389 12.37 16.12 -16.07
N LEU A 390 11.67 16.30 -14.94
CA LEU A 390 10.30 16.84 -14.93
C LEU A 390 10.24 18.24 -15.53
N ALA A 391 11.17 19.14 -15.19
CA ALA A 391 11.20 20.49 -15.75
C ALA A 391 11.46 20.49 -17.28
N MET A 392 12.36 19.62 -17.76
CA MET A 392 12.60 19.43 -19.20
C MET A 392 11.37 18.87 -19.93
N SER A 393 10.68 17.87 -19.37
CA SER A 393 9.44 17.33 -19.93
C SER A 393 8.29 18.35 -19.93
N VAL A 394 8.17 19.17 -18.88
CA VAL A 394 7.19 20.28 -18.84
C VAL A 394 7.49 21.32 -19.91
N GLU A 395 8.76 21.71 -20.10
CA GLU A 395 9.14 22.68 -21.14
C GLU A 395 8.94 22.11 -22.56
N GLN A 396 9.30 20.85 -22.81
CA GLN A 396 9.02 20.16 -24.08
C GLN A 396 7.52 20.10 -24.37
N ALA A 397 6.71 19.74 -23.38
CA ALA A 397 5.25 19.69 -23.50
C ALA A 397 4.64 21.09 -23.75
N ARG A 398 5.18 22.14 -23.09
CA ARG A 398 4.79 23.54 -23.31
C ARG A 398 5.10 24.01 -24.73
N LEU A 399 6.27 23.67 -25.26
CA LEU A 399 6.68 23.99 -26.63
C LEU A 399 5.83 23.26 -27.69
N ALA A 400 5.36 22.04 -27.40
CA ALA A 400 4.48 21.29 -28.28
C ALA A 400 3.01 21.73 -28.22
N GLY A 401 2.48 22.07 -27.03
CA GLY A 401 1.06 22.35 -26.79
C GLY A 401 0.67 23.83 -26.69
N GLY A 402 1.62 24.74 -26.50
CA GLY A 402 1.40 26.20 -26.47
C GLY A 402 0.52 26.72 -25.33
N ARG A 403 0.27 25.91 -24.28
CA ARG A 403 -0.64 26.21 -23.16
C ARG A 403 -0.09 25.67 -21.84
N TRP A 404 -0.82 25.90 -20.75
CA TRP A 404 -0.58 25.29 -19.44
C TRP A 404 -0.48 23.76 -19.54
N VAL A 405 0.58 23.18 -18.97
CA VAL A 405 0.81 21.72 -18.98
C VAL A 405 -0.01 21.05 -17.87
N SER A 406 -1.03 20.31 -18.26
CA SER A 406 -1.80 19.40 -17.41
C SER A 406 -1.16 18.01 -17.33
N GLY A 407 -1.64 17.15 -16.42
CA GLY A 407 -1.05 15.83 -16.19
C GLY A 407 -1.07 14.90 -17.40
N ASP A 408 -2.17 14.92 -18.15
CA ASP A 408 -2.35 14.17 -19.39
C ASP A 408 -1.42 14.62 -20.52
N VAL A 409 -1.13 15.92 -20.57
CA VAL A 409 -0.18 16.51 -21.54
C VAL A 409 1.27 16.24 -21.13
N LEU A 410 1.59 16.25 -19.82
CA LEU A 410 2.93 15.91 -19.32
C LEU A 410 3.30 14.46 -19.59
N ALA A 411 2.37 13.51 -19.36
CA ALA A 411 2.57 12.09 -19.64
C ALA A 411 2.83 11.79 -21.13
N GLN A 412 2.43 12.69 -22.03
CA GLN A 412 2.65 12.60 -23.48
C GLN A 412 3.95 13.29 -23.96
N SER A 413 4.86 13.67 -23.04
CA SER A 413 6.23 14.08 -23.39
C SER A 413 6.90 13.01 -24.27
N LYS A 414 7.56 13.43 -25.35
CA LYS A 414 8.14 12.52 -26.33
C LYS A 414 9.39 11.78 -25.83
N GLY A 415 10.12 12.34 -24.87
CA GLY A 415 11.50 11.93 -24.58
C GLY A 415 12.47 12.62 -25.55
N ASP A 416 13.58 11.96 -25.85
CA ASP A 416 14.64 12.41 -26.78
C ASP A 416 15.25 13.77 -26.39
N PHE A 417 15.83 13.84 -25.18
CA PHE A 417 16.67 14.95 -24.75
C PHE A 417 17.75 14.50 -23.75
N GLU A 418 18.96 15.03 -23.89
CA GLU A 418 20.08 14.83 -22.94
C GLU A 418 20.15 15.99 -21.93
N PHE A 419 20.58 15.71 -20.71
CA PHE A 419 20.83 16.72 -19.68
C PHE A 419 21.87 16.28 -18.64
N ASP A 420 22.58 17.25 -18.09
CA ASP A 420 23.46 17.04 -16.94
C ASP A 420 22.62 16.80 -15.67
N GLY A 421 22.72 15.60 -15.12
CA GLY A 421 22.27 15.30 -13.77
C GLY A 421 23.21 15.92 -12.72
N PHE A 422 22.99 15.57 -11.46
CA PHE A 422 23.74 16.15 -10.33
C PHE A 422 25.26 15.88 -10.42
N ASN A 423 25.64 14.67 -10.85
CA ASN A 423 27.02 14.21 -10.97
C ASN A 423 27.30 13.43 -12.28
N GLN A 424 26.27 13.14 -13.09
CA GLN A 424 26.36 12.24 -14.26
C GLN A 424 25.43 12.72 -15.39
N PRO A 425 25.78 12.53 -16.68
CA PRO A 425 24.89 12.82 -17.80
C PRO A 425 23.75 11.79 -17.88
N LEU A 426 22.56 12.24 -18.30
CA LEU A 426 21.34 11.43 -18.39
C LEU A 426 20.55 11.75 -19.66
N PHE A 427 19.86 10.74 -20.19
CA PHE A 427 19.09 10.84 -21.44
C PHE A 427 17.61 10.47 -21.22
N ALA A 428 16.67 11.27 -21.72
CA ALA A 428 15.25 10.97 -21.67
C ALA A 428 14.87 9.99 -22.80
N GLY A 429 14.46 8.77 -22.44
CA GLY A 429 14.03 7.75 -23.40
C GLY A 429 12.67 8.04 -24.02
N ASP A 430 12.50 7.61 -25.27
CA ASP A 430 11.32 7.86 -26.10
C ASP A 430 10.00 7.36 -25.47
N TYR A 431 8.88 7.96 -25.90
CA TYR A 431 7.50 7.48 -25.65
C TYR A 431 7.18 7.23 -24.16
N GLY A 432 7.71 8.06 -23.26
CA GLY A 432 7.40 8.00 -21.83
C GLY A 432 8.16 6.93 -21.04
N GLU A 433 9.17 6.28 -21.64
CA GLU A 433 9.96 5.24 -20.97
C GLU A 433 10.94 5.78 -19.88
N GLY A 434 10.96 7.09 -19.62
CA GLY A 434 11.62 7.74 -18.48
C GLY A 434 13.06 8.19 -18.74
N MET A 435 13.74 8.72 -17.71
CA MET A 435 15.18 8.97 -17.80
C MET A 435 15.95 7.64 -17.89
N GLN A 436 17.03 7.62 -18.66
CA GLN A 436 17.94 6.48 -18.81
C GLN A 436 19.31 6.84 -18.26
N ALA A 437 19.87 5.90 -17.51
CA ALA A 437 21.18 5.98 -16.90
C ALA A 437 21.98 4.73 -17.29
N ARG A 438 23.30 4.87 -17.41
CA ARG A 438 24.20 3.71 -17.45
C ARG A 438 24.23 3.07 -16.06
N TYR A 439 24.27 1.75 -15.98
CA TYR A 439 24.42 1.01 -14.72
C TYR A 439 25.72 0.22 -14.71
N VAL A 440 26.27 -0.02 -13.52
CA VAL A 440 27.45 -0.86 -13.31
C VAL A 440 27.15 -1.99 -12.33
N VAL A 441 27.78 -3.14 -12.57
CA VAL A 441 27.83 -4.26 -11.63
C VAL A 441 29.15 -4.17 -10.88
N LEU A 442 29.05 -3.82 -9.61
CA LEU A 442 30.16 -3.69 -8.67
C LEU A 442 30.32 -4.94 -7.82
N ASP A 443 31.58 -5.27 -7.55
CA ASP A 443 32.01 -6.50 -6.89
C ASP A 443 33.23 -6.25 -5.98
N THR A 444 33.51 -7.17 -5.04
CA THR A 444 34.62 -7.08 -4.08
C THR A 444 35.31 -8.44 -3.91
N ASP A 445 36.51 -8.45 -3.31
CA ASP A 445 37.29 -9.67 -3.07
C ASP A 445 37.33 -10.09 -1.57
N GLY A 446 36.54 -9.41 -0.73
CA GLY A 446 36.48 -9.60 0.73
C GLY A 446 37.74 -9.12 1.48
N ARG A 447 38.81 -8.72 0.78
CA ARG A 447 40.08 -8.27 1.35
C ARG A 447 40.11 -6.77 1.50
N GLU A 448 39.76 -6.03 0.45
CA GLU A 448 39.71 -4.57 0.46
C GLU A 448 38.32 -4.03 0.79
N PRO A 449 38.20 -2.89 1.51
CA PRO A 449 36.91 -2.25 1.80
C PRO A 449 36.41 -1.39 0.62
N ALA A 450 36.69 -1.81 -0.61
CA ALA A 450 36.43 -1.08 -1.85
C ALA A 450 35.65 -1.97 -2.83
N LEU A 451 35.00 -1.33 -3.81
CA LEU A 451 34.20 -1.97 -4.85
C LEU A 451 34.84 -1.76 -6.22
N THR A 452 34.71 -2.72 -7.13
CA THR A 452 35.32 -2.66 -8.47
C THR A 452 34.32 -3.04 -9.56
N VAL A 453 34.38 -2.38 -10.72
CA VAL A 453 33.45 -2.61 -11.83
C VAL A 453 33.84 -3.87 -12.61
N THR A 454 32.91 -4.81 -12.75
CA THR A 454 33.07 -6.04 -13.57
C THR A 454 32.32 -5.95 -14.90
N HIS A 455 31.14 -5.32 -14.89
CA HIS A 455 30.25 -5.21 -16.04
C HIS A 455 29.51 -3.87 -16.09
N VAL A 456 29.13 -3.43 -17.28
CA VAL A 456 28.38 -2.19 -17.55
C VAL A 456 27.13 -2.49 -18.37
N LEU A 457 25.98 -1.91 -18.00
CA LEU A 457 24.75 -1.89 -18.79
C LEU A 457 24.58 -0.49 -19.38
N GLU A 458 24.77 -0.35 -20.69
CA GLU A 458 24.62 0.92 -21.41
C GLU A 458 23.17 1.45 -21.30
N ALA A 459 23.00 2.78 -21.29
CA ALA A 459 21.71 3.43 -21.04
C ALA A 459 20.58 3.03 -22.01
N ALA A 460 20.91 2.59 -23.23
CA ALA A 460 19.93 2.09 -24.20
C ALA A 460 19.37 0.67 -23.87
N HIS A 461 20.02 -0.08 -22.97
CA HIS A 461 19.69 -1.48 -22.66
C HIS A 461 18.88 -1.65 -21.37
N THR A 462 18.70 -0.58 -20.58
CA THR A 462 17.89 -0.52 -19.34
C THR A 462 16.45 -1.01 -19.50
N HIS A 463 15.85 -0.81 -20.68
CA HIS A 463 14.50 -1.28 -21.00
C HIS A 463 14.39 -2.80 -21.11
N GLY A 464 15.51 -3.55 -21.06
CA GLY A 464 15.55 -5.01 -21.12
C GLY A 464 15.17 -5.64 -22.46
N LYS A 465 14.48 -4.91 -23.35
CA LYS A 465 14.02 -5.37 -24.67
C LYS A 465 15.15 -5.91 -25.54
N PHE A 466 16.27 -5.21 -25.60
CA PHE A 466 17.45 -5.56 -26.41
C PHE A 466 18.75 -5.25 -25.66
N GLY A 467 19.85 -5.85 -26.13
CA GLY A 467 21.18 -5.68 -25.52
C GLY A 467 21.40 -6.45 -24.22
N GLY A 468 22.55 -6.22 -23.61
CA GLY A 468 23.01 -6.89 -22.39
C GLY A 468 24.21 -6.19 -21.74
N LEU A 469 24.78 -6.84 -20.73
CA LEU A 469 25.97 -6.36 -20.03
C LEU A 469 27.24 -6.46 -20.90
N LYS A 470 28.13 -5.49 -20.74
CA LYS A 470 29.43 -5.38 -21.37
C LYS A 470 30.51 -5.60 -20.31
N TYR A 471 31.40 -6.57 -20.55
CA TYR A 471 32.51 -6.91 -19.65
C TYR A 471 33.59 -5.80 -19.63
N THR A 472 34.10 -5.44 -18.46
CA THR A 472 35.13 -4.39 -18.31
C THR A 472 36.57 -4.90 -18.29
N GLY A 473 36.78 -6.21 -18.27
CA GLY A 473 38.10 -6.83 -18.11
C GLY A 473 38.34 -7.49 -16.75
N ARG A 474 37.42 -7.33 -15.78
CA ARG A 474 37.48 -8.01 -14.47
C ARG A 474 36.31 -8.98 -14.30
N SER A 475 36.60 -10.26 -14.09
CA SER A 475 35.62 -11.28 -13.76
C SER A 475 35.10 -11.11 -12.33
N ILE A 476 33.83 -11.43 -12.12
CA ILE A 476 33.23 -11.47 -10.77
C ILE A 476 33.98 -12.50 -9.90
N HIS A 477 34.26 -12.11 -8.65
CA HIS A 477 34.70 -13.00 -7.60
C HIS A 477 33.50 -13.75 -7.01
N PHE A 478 33.69 -15.03 -6.70
CA PHE A 478 32.69 -15.82 -5.99
C PHE A 478 33.38 -16.47 -4.79
N ALA A 479 33.04 -16.02 -3.58
CA ALA A 479 33.63 -16.49 -2.32
C ALA A 479 33.46 -18.00 -2.04
N GLY A 480 32.55 -18.67 -2.76
CA GLY A 480 32.26 -20.10 -2.67
C GLY A 480 32.08 -20.72 -4.05
N ALA A 481 30.92 -21.33 -4.30
CA ALA A 481 30.58 -21.87 -5.62
C ALA A 481 29.94 -20.79 -6.53
N THR A 482 30.23 -20.85 -7.83
CA THR A 482 29.43 -20.18 -8.87
C THR A 482 28.00 -20.75 -8.88
N PRO A 483 26.93 -19.94 -8.98
CA PRO A 483 25.58 -20.46 -9.21
C PRO A 483 25.49 -21.22 -10.54
N ASN A 484 24.54 -22.15 -10.64
CA ASN A 484 24.27 -22.86 -11.89
C ASN A 484 23.50 -21.96 -12.87
N ASN A 485 23.84 -22.04 -14.15
CA ASN A 485 23.09 -21.38 -15.22
C ASN A 485 21.75 -22.11 -15.47
N ASP A 486 20.65 -21.36 -15.48
CA ASP A 486 19.32 -21.82 -15.90
C ASP A 486 19.13 -21.67 -17.43
N PRO A 487 18.26 -22.47 -18.08
CA PRO A 487 18.11 -22.42 -19.53
C PRO A 487 17.46 -21.12 -20.04
N ASN A 488 17.89 -20.66 -21.22
CA ASN A 488 17.53 -19.35 -21.80
C ASN A 488 16.02 -19.12 -22.01
N CYS A 489 15.22 -20.19 -22.04
CA CYS A 489 13.77 -20.17 -22.12
C CYS A 489 13.12 -19.22 -21.08
N TRP A 490 13.64 -19.19 -19.85
CA TRP A 490 13.11 -18.36 -18.75
C TRP A 490 13.20 -16.85 -18.98
N PHE A 491 14.03 -16.43 -19.94
CA PHE A 491 14.22 -15.02 -20.31
C PHE A 491 13.57 -14.67 -21.66
N SER A 492 12.79 -15.58 -22.24
CA SER A 492 12.07 -15.40 -23.50
C SER A 492 10.57 -15.15 -23.24
N PRO A 493 10.02 -13.98 -23.60
CA PRO A 493 8.58 -13.70 -23.43
C PRO A 493 7.68 -14.52 -24.38
N TYR A 494 8.28 -15.30 -25.29
CA TYR A 494 7.57 -16.08 -26.31
C TYR A 494 7.59 -17.61 -26.06
N ILE A 495 8.32 -18.09 -25.05
CA ILE A 495 8.55 -19.53 -24.82
C ILE A 495 8.28 -19.86 -23.35
N ALA A 496 7.16 -20.53 -23.07
CA ALA A 496 6.88 -21.04 -21.74
C ALA A 496 7.84 -22.19 -21.38
N CYS A 497 8.66 -22.04 -20.35
CA CYS A 497 9.62 -23.06 -19.96
C CYS A 497 9.07 -24.03 -18.91
N SER A 498 9.13 -25.33 -19.22
CA SER A 498 8.74 -26.42 -18.31
C SER A 498 9.89 -26.97 -17.45
N GLY A 499 11.12 -26.45 -17.62
CA GLY A 499 12.31 -26.91 -16.89
C GLY A 499 12.79 -28.33 -17.26
N GLY A 500 12.28 -28.91 -18.35
CA GLY A 500 12.68 -30.23 -18.85
C GLY A 500 14.09 -30.30 -19.44
N LEU A 501 14.51 -31.49 -19.84
CA LEU A 501 15.82 -31.75 -20.45
C LEU A 501 16.05 -30.88 -21.70
N ASP A 502 17.30 -30.45 -21.88
CA ASP A 502 17.72 -29.61 -22.99
C ASP A 502 17.45 -30.29 -24.35
N GLY A 503 17.18 -29.47 -25.37
CA GLY A 503 16.86 -29.93 -26.73
C GLY A 503 17.98 -30.79 -27.33
N VAL A 504 19.24 -30.52 -26.98
CA VAL A 504 20.38 -31.36 -27.36
C VAL A 504 20.32 -32.73 -26.67
N THR A 505 19.91 -32.80 -25.39
CA THR A 505 19.77 -34.07 -24.67
C THR A 505 18.59 -34.88 -25.19
N LEU A 506 17.46 -34.23 -25.50
CA LEU A 506 16.32 -34.88 -26.16
C LEU A 506 16.67 -35.36 -27.57
N PHE A 507 17.45 -34.60 -28.34
CA PHE A 507 17.95 -35.01 -29.65
C PHE A 507 18.94 -36.18 -29.56
N LEU A 508 19.81 -36.22 -28.55
CA LEU A 508 20.71 -37.34 -28.30
C LEU A 508 19.97 -38.58 -27.81
N LEU A 509 18.94 -38.43 -26.96
CA LEU A 509 18.05 -39.53 -26.58
C LEU A 509 17.21 -40.02 -27.76
N PHE A 510 16.80 -39.13 -28.67
CA PHE A 510 16.12 -39.49 -29.92
C PHE A 510 17.06 -40.22 -30.88
N ILE A 511 18.33 -39.81 -31.02
CA ILE A 511 19.34 -40.55 -31.79
C ILE A 511 19.61 -41.91 -31.14
N LEU A 512 19.76 -41.98 -29.81
CA LEU A 512 19.95 -43.25 -29.10
C LEU A 512 18.74 -44.17 -29.28
N PHE A 513 17.52 -43.64 -29.21
CA PHE A 513 16.29 -44.36 -29.51
C PHE A 513 16.25 -44.83 -30.96
N CYS A 514 16.58 -43.99 -31.94
CA CYS A 514 16.68 -44.37 -33.35
C CYS A 514 17.78 -45.41 -33.63
N MET A 515 18.87 -45.43 -32.85
CA MET A 515 19.93 -46.45 -32.93
C MET A 515 19.51 -47.77 -32.28
N LEU A 516 18.76 -47.73 -31.16
CA LEU A 516 18.17 -48.90 -30.54
C LEU A 516 17.03 -49.48 -31.39
N VAL A 517 16.23 -48.62 -32.03
CA VAL A 517 15.18 -49.02 -32.97
C VAL A 517 15.77 -49.53 -34.27
N SER A 518 16.85 -48.96 -34.82
CA SER A 518 17.48 -49.51 -36.03
C SER A 518 18.18 -50.84 -35.76
N GLY A 519 18.85 -50.99 -34.61
CA GLY A 519 19.37 -52.28 -34.13
C GLY A 519 18.26 -53.31 -33.88
N GLY A 520 17.14 -52.89 -33.27
CA GLY A 520 15.96 -53.72 -33.06
C GLY A 520 15.25 -54.12 -34.36
N VAL A 521 15.19 -53.24 -35.36
CA VAL A 521 14.66 -53.52 -36.69
C VAL A 521 15.59 -54.44 -37.49
N ALA A 522 16.91 -54.31 -37.35
CA ALA A 522 17.86 -55.27 -37.93
C ALA A 522 17.64 -56.68 -37.34
N LEU A 523 17.52 -56.79 -36.00
CA LEU A 523 17.18 -58.06 -35.32
C LEU A 523 15.78 -58.59 -35.71
N ALA A 524 14.82 -57.71 -35.97
CA ALA A 524 13.48 -58.10 -36.42
C ALA A 524 13.43 -58.50 -37.91
N MET A 525 14.33 -58.01 -38.76
CA MET A 525 14.38 -58.39 -40.18
C MET A 525 14.94 -59.81 -40.40
N ASP A 526 15.75 -60.33 -39.49
CA ASP A 526 16.10 -61.77 -39.45
C ASP A 526 14.89 -62.66 -39.05
N PHE A 527 13.90 -62.11 -38.33
CA PHE A 527 12.70 -62.83 -37.89
C PHE A 527 11.42 -62.36 -38.60
N ARG A 528 11.27 -62.81 -39.85
CA ARG A 528 10.03 -62.68 -40.66
C ARG A 528 8.74 -62.99 -39.86
N MET A 529 7.81 -62.04 -39.81
CA MET A 529 6.37 -62.28 -40.05
C MET A 529 5.65 -60.98 -40.50
N PRO A 530 4.59 -61.04 -41.34
CA PRO A 530 3.94 -59.85 -41.90
C PRO A 530 2.50 -59.60 -41.40
N VAL A 531 2.16 -58.35 -41.08
CA VAL A 531 0.78 -57.82 -41.05
C VAL A 531 0.80 -56.37 -41.53
N GLY A 532 -0.18 -55.94 -42.33
CA GLY A 532 -0.30 -54.56 -42.78
C GLY A 532 -1.74 -54.06 -42.81
N PHE A 533 -1.93 -52.80 -42.43
CA PHE A 533 -3.11 -51.95 -42.58
C PHE A 533 -2.59 -50.49 -42.65
N GLY A 534 -3.25 -49.52 -43.28
CA GLY A 534 -4.56 -49.55 -43.95
C GLY A 534 -5.21 -48.17 -43.80
N LEU A 535 -4.89 -47.24 -44.70
CA LEU A 535 -5.24 -45.82 -44.56
C LEU A 535 -6.67 -45.51 -45.04
N GLY A 536 -7.48 -44.80 -44.24
CA GLY A 536 -8.69 -44.14 -44.73
C GLY A 536 -9.74 -43.76 -43.67
N GLY A 537 -10.53 -42.73 -43.99
CA GLY A 537 -11.84 -42.47 -43.36
C GLY A 537 -11.94 -41.22 -42.48
N LEU A 538 -12.61 -40.17 -42.98
CA LEU A 538 -13.19 -39.12 -42.14
C LEU A 538 -14.48 -39.63 -41.47
N GLY A 539 -14.79 -39.14 -40.27
CA GLY A 539 -16.09 -39.34 -39.63
C GLY A 539 -16.27 -38.47 -38.38
N GLY A 540 -17.06 -37.40 -38.49
CA GLY A 540 -17.33 -36.50 -37.35
C GLY A 540 -18.53 -36.97 -36.52
N GLY A 541 -18.40 -36.97 -35.20
CA GLY A 541 -19.48 -37.26 -34.25
C GLY A 541 -19.06 -36.94 -32.82
N GLY A 542 -19.99 -36.41 -32.00
CA GLY A 542 -19.72 -36.06 -30.61
C GLY A 542 -19.29 -37.27 -29.77
N SER A 543 -18.19 -37.12 -29.03
CA SER A 543 -17.43 -38.22 -28.44
C SER A 543 -18.05 -38.77 -27.15
N SER A 544 -18.92 -39.78 -27.26
CA SER A 544 -19.40 -40.59 -26.12
C SER A 544 -18.33 -41.55 -25.53
N LYS A 545 -17.07 -41.10 -25.53
CA LYS A 545 -15.84 -41.80 -25.15
C LYS A 545 -15.95 -42.33 -23.71
N ILE A 546 -15.81 -43.63 -23.51
CA ILE A 546 -15.87 -44.25 -22.17
C ILE A 546 -14.51 -44.16 -21.46
N ILE A 547 -13.41 -44.20 -22.23
CA ILE A 547 -12.03 -44.12 -21.74
C ILE A 547 -11.52 -42.70 -22.02
N LEU A 548 -11.08 -42.01 -20.98
CA LEU A 548 -10.56 -40.65 -21.05
C LEU A 548 -9.02 -40.65 -20.98
N THR A 549 -8.40 -39.85 -21.83
CA THR A 549 -6.94 -39.61 -21.94
C THR A 549 -6.61 -38.18 -21.49
N LEU A 550 -5.32 -37.84 -21.43
CA LEU A 550 -4.85 -36.49 -21.04
C LEU A 550 -5.43 -35.38 -21.92
N ASP A 551 -5.67 -35.65 -23.20
CA ASP A 551 -6.27 -34.70 -24.15
C ASP A 551 -7.70 -34.29 -23.77
N ASP A 552 -8.43 -35.13 -23.02
CA ASP A 552 -9.81 -34.86 -22.63
C ASP A 552 -9.93 -34.11 -21.29
N LEU A 553 -8.86 -34.04 -20.48
CA LEU A 553 -8.92 -33.59 -19.07
C LEU A 553 -7.88 -32.51 -18.72
N VAL A 554 -8.35 -31.29 -18.50
CA VAL A 554 -7.49 -30.17 -18.03
C VAL A 554 -7.46 -30.15 -16.51
N PHE A 555 -6.39 -30.68 -15.90
CA PHE A 555 -6.20 -30.70 -14.44
C PHE A 555 -5.91 -29.30 -13.88
N ILE A 556 -6.50 -28.98 -12.72
CA ILE A 556 -6.40 -27.65 -12.06
C ILE A 556 -5.86 -27.80 -10.63
N ASN A 557 -4.88 -26.97 -10.26
CA ASN A 557 -4.43 -26.85 -8.88
C ASN A 557 -5.31 -25.87 -8.07
N THR A 558 -6.08 -26.39 -7.11
CA THR A 558 -6.98 -25.58 -6.27
C THR A 558 -6.36 -25.08 -4.95
N GLN A 559 -5.15 -25.54 -4.57
CA GLN A 559 -4.49 -25.10 -3.33
C GLN A 559 -4.20 -23.58 -3.35
N VAL A 560 -3.87 -23.04 -4.53
CA VAL A 560 -3.65 -21.60 -4.75
C VAL A 560 -4.94 -20.78 -4.54
N SER A 561 -6.11 -21.37 -4.80
CA SER A 561 -7.40 -20.66 -4.75
C SER A 561 -7.97 -20.52 -3.33
N LYS A 562 -7.70 -21.49 -2.44
CA LYS A 562 -8.20 -21.45 -1.04
C LYS A 562 -7.73 -20.24 -0.23
N LYS A 563 -6.60 -19.62 -0.60
CA LYS A 563 -6.07 -18.41 0.07
C LYS A 563 -6.66 -17.09 -0.48
N LYS A 564 -7.67 -17.14 -1.36
CA LYS A 564 -8.25 -15.95 -2.02
C LYS A 564 -9.77 -16.01 -2.25
N LEU A 565 -10.52 -16.69 -1.38
CA LEU A 565 -11.99 -16.76 -1.45
C LEU A 565 -12.63 -16.51 -0.08
N ASN A 566 -12.85 -15.25 0.24
CA ASN A 566 -13.90 -14.81 1.16
C ASN A 566 -14.51 -13.46 0.70
N GLU A 567 -15.76 -13.25 1.11
CA GLU A 567 -16.54 -12.00 1.12
C GLU A 567 -16.95 -11.32 -0.22
N GLU A 568 -16.06 -10.89 -1.14
CA GLU A 568 -16.46 -9.91 -2.19
C GLU A 568 -17.48 -10.36 -3.26
N ASN A 569 -17.73 -11.67 -3.46
CA ASN A 569 -18.35 -12.17 -4.70
C ASN A 569 -19.83 -12.60 -4.63
N MET A 570 -20.55 -12.42 -3.52
CA MET A 570 -21.98 -12.79 -3.47
C MET A 570 -22.94 -11.80 -4.16
N ALA A 571 -22.52 -10.55 -4.39
CA ALA A 571 -23.39 -9.49 -4.89
C ALA A 571 -23.59 -9.46 -6.43
N LYS A 572 -23.02 -10.40 -7.19
CA LYS A 572 -22.90 -10.30 -8.67
C LYS A 572 -23.52 -11.43 -9.50
N SER A 573 -24.26 -12.37 -8.91
CA SER A 573 -24.72 -13.60 -9.60
C SER A 573 -26.23 -13.68 -9.87
N SER A 574 -26.96 -12.57 -9.89
CA SER A 574 -28.43 -12.53 -10.13
C SER A 574 -28.85 -12.13 -11.55
N LEU A 575 -27.91 -11.67 -12.38
CA LEU A 575 -28.16 -11.18 -13.74
C LEU A 575 -27.17 -11.79 -14.74
N ASP A 576 -27.46 -12.99 -15.21
CA ASP A 576 -27.50 -13.28 -16.66
C ASP A 576 -28.02 -14.69 -16.95
N VAL A 577 -29.17 -14.79 -17.62
CA VAL A 577 -29.72 -16.06 -18.12
C VAL A 577 -30.36 -15.84 -19.50
N LYS A 578 -29.59 -16.02 -20.57
CA LYS A 578 -30.05 -16.74 -21.77
C LYS A 578 -28.98 -17.03 -22.83
N THR A 579 -29.10 -18.25 -23.37
CA THR A 579 -28.60 -18.77 -24.67
C THR A 579 -27.10 -19.04 -24.82
N PRO A 580 -26.70 -20.05 -25.64
CA PRO A 580 -25.36 -20.65 -25.57
C PRO A 580 -24.56 -20.57 -26.88
N ARG A 581 -23.23 -20.39 -26.78
CA ARG A 581 -22.24 -20.95 -27.72
C ARG A 581 -20.81 -20.88 -27.17
N HIS A 582 -19.94 -21.75 -27.67
CA HIS A 582 -18.60 -22.01 -27.16
C HIS A 582 -17.69 -20.79 -27.10
N SER A 583 -17.02 -20.60 -25.96
CA SER A 583 -15.61 -20.19 -25.90
C SER A 583 -15.08 -20.28 -24.46
N VAL A 584 -14.18 -21.24 -24.19
CA VAL A 584 -13.44 -21.28 -22.92
C VAL A 584 -12.23 -20.35 -23.05
N SER A 585 -12.49 -19.04 -22.97
CA SER A 585 -11.47 -18.00 -22.96
C SER A 585 -11.83 -16.95 -21.90
N GLY A 586 -10.88 -16.61 -21.03
CA GLY A 586 -11.09 -15.62 -19.96
C GLY A 586 -11.04 -16.14 -18.51
N ARG A 587 -10.66 -17.40 -18.25
CA ARG A 587 -10.34 -17.88 -16.89
C ARG A 587 -8.95 -18.52 -16.84
N SER A 588 -8.03 -17.84 -16.16
CA SER A 588 -6.63 -18.25 -15.97
C SER A 588 -6.48 -19.30 -14.85
N TYR A 589 -6.97 -20.51 -15.11
CA TYR A 589 -6.67 -21.65 -14.25
C TYR A 589 -5.22 -22.12 -14.47
N VAL A 590 -4.48 -22.37 -13.39
CA VAL A 590 -3.14 -22.97 -13.47
C VAL A 590 -3.28 -24.46 -13.74
N ALA A 591 -2.89 -24.88 -14.95
CA ALA A 591 -2.83 -26.27 -15.34
C ALA A 591 -1.85 -27.04 -14.45
N SER A 592 -2.24 -28.23 -14.00
CA SER A 592 -1.42 -29.11 -13.16
C SER A 592 -1.19 -30.47 -13.81
N SER A 593 -0.26 -31.28 -13.28
CA SER A 593 -0.12 -32.68 -13.70
C SER A 593 -1.28 -33.54 -13.17
N PRO A 594 -1.61 -34.69 -13.81
CA PRO A 594 -2.57 -35.65 -13.28
C PRO A 594 -2.12 -36.22 -11.93
N GLU A 595 -0.83 -36.21 -11.61
CA GLU A 595 -0.29 -36.64 -10.32
C GLU A 595 -0.64 -35.66 -9.20
N SER A 596 -0.42 -34.36 -9.45
CA SER A 596 -0.46 -33.28 -8.43
C SER A 596 -1.85 -32.78 -8.08
N SER A 597 -2.87 -33.03 -8.91
CA SER A 597 -4.28 -32.73 -8.60
C SER A 597 -5.18 -33.95 -8.81
N ASN A 598 -6.34 -33.93 -8.14
CA ASN A 598 -7.47 -34.83 -8.40
C ASN A 598 -8.65 -34.08 -9.05
N ILE A 599 -8.51 -32.78 -9.33
CA ILE A 599 -9.54 -31.92 -9.90
C ILE A 599 -9.15 -31.57 -11.33
N ALA A 600 -10.08 -31.73 -12.26
CA ALA A 600 -9.91 -31.37 -13.66
C ALA A 600 -11.18 -30.74 -14.23
N VAL A 601 -11.12 -30.32 -15.48
CA VAL A 601 -12.27 -29.90 -16.29
C VAL A 601 -12.43 -30.85 -17.47
N PHE A 602 -13.66 -31.30 -17.72
CA PHE A 602 -14.08 -32.14 -18.84
C PHE A 602 -15.25 -31.46 -19.55
N GLU A 603 -15.15 -31.24 -20.86
CA GLU A 603 -16.17 -30.55 -21.71
C GLU A 603 -16.62 -29.14 -21.23
N GLY A 604 -16.04 -28.60 -20.15
CA GLY A 604 -16.37 -27.32 -19.52
C GLY A 604 -16.80 -27.45 -18.05
N ASP A 605 -17.20 -28.64 -17.62
CA ASP A 605 -17.64 -28.94 -16.26
C ASP A 605 -16.48 -29.41 -15.36
N TRP A 606 -16.59 -29.15 -14.05
CA TRP A 606 -15.60 -29.55 -13.05
C TRP A 606 -15.77 -31.02 -12.68
N VAL A 607 -14.67 -31.78 -12.75
CA VAL A 607 -14.65 -33.22 -12.48
C VAL A 607 -13.60 -33.61 -11.45
N TRP A 608 -13.90 -34.69 -10.73
CA TRP A 608 -13.03 -35.31 -9.73
C TRP A 608 -12.51 -36.65 -10.25
N LEU A 609 -11.19 -36.76 -10.41
CA LEU A 609 -10.46 -37.99 -10.72
C LEU A 609 -10.14 -38.73 -9.42
N LYS A 610 -10.76 -39.90 -9.24
CA LYS A 610 -10.36 -40.86 -8.21
C LYS A 610 -9.35 -41.85 -8.79
N LYS A 611 -8.07 -41.66 -8.45
CA LYS A 611 -6.96 -42.59 -8.72
C LYS A 611 -7.18 -43.94 -8.02
N CYS A 612 -6.84 -45.05 -8.67
CA CYS A 612 -6.93 -46.39 -8.08
C CYS A 612 -5.59 -46.81 -7.45
N PRO A 613 -5.58 -47.42 -6.25
CA PRO A 613 -4.36 -48.02 -5.72
C PRO A 613 -3.91 -49.18 -6.64
N ASN A 614 -2.59 -49.27 -6.86
CA ASN A 614 -1.95 -50.22 -7.78
C ASN A 614 -2.48 -50.12 -9.23
N GLY A 615 -2.84 -48.90 -9.67
CA GLY A 615 -3.19 -48.61 -11.06
C GLY A 615 -2.02 -48.73 -12.04
N GLU A 616 -0.79 -48.57 -11.55
CA GLU A 616 0.46 -48.62 -12.34
C GLU A 616 0.73 -49.97 -13.00
N SER A 617 0.18 -51.08 -12.45
CA SER A 617 0.34 -52.42 -13.02
C SER A 617 -0.72 -52.79 -14.08
N ILE A 618 -1.48 -51.81 -14.58
CA ILE A 618 -2.58 -52.03 -15.53
C ILE A 618 -2.13 -51.63 -16.94
N LEU A 619 -2.09 -52.59 -17.86
CA LEU A 619 -1.69 -52.38 -19.26
C LEU A 619 -2.87 -52.04 -20.19
N GLU A 620 -4.09 -52.49 -19.89
CA GLU A 620 -5.30 -52.20 -20.65
C GLU A 620 -6.54 -52.23 -19.73
N VAL A 621 -7.63 -51.58 -20.14
CA VAL A 621 -8.91 -51.54 -19.41
C VAL A 621 -9.81 -52.69 -19.86
N ASN A 622 -10.02 -53.72 -19.03
CA ASN A 622 -10.81 -54.91 -19.39
C ASN A 622 -12.22 -54.56 -19.89
N ARG A 623 -12.66 -55.21 -20.97
CA ARG A 623 -14.03 -55.06 -21.51
C ARG A 623 -15.14 -55.38 -20.50
N SER A 624 -14.88 -56.28 -19.55
CA SER A 624 -15.76 -56.58 -18.41
C SER A 624 -15.99 -55.34 -17.52
N ALA A 625 -14.92 -54.58 -17.24
CA ALA A 625 -14.98 -53.37 -16.44
C ALA A 625 -15.67 -52.22 -17.18
N GLN A 626 -15.42 -52.09 -18.49
CA GLN A 626 -16.13 -51.14 -19.35
C GLN A 626 -17.64 -51.40 -19.33
N ALA A 627 -18.08 -52.66 -19.47
CA ALA A 627 -19.49 -53.04 -19.44
C ALA A 627 -20.17 -52.78 -18.08
N VAL A 628 -19.47 -53.03 -16.97
CA VAL A 628 -19.93 -52.66 -15.62
C VAL A 628 -20.04 -51.14 -15.47
N PHE A 629 -19.04 -50.39 -15.96
CA PHE A 629 -19.01 -48.93 -15.87
C PHE A 629 -20.12 -48.26 -16.68
N SER A 630 -20.39 -48.70 -17.92
CA SER A 630 -21.51 -48.18 -18.74
C SER A 630 -22.84 -48.25 -17.98
N LYS A 631 -23.14 -49.40 -17.36
CA LYS A 631 -24.36 -49.59 -16.56
C LYS A 631 -24.43 -48.66 -15.33
N LEU A 632 -23.29 -48.23 -14.78
CA LEU A 632 -23.24 -47.28 -13.66
C LEU A 632 -23.33 -45.82 -14.11
N ARG A 633 -22.84 -45.50 -15.32
CA ARG A 633 -22.93 -44.17 -15.98
C ARG A 633 -24.36 -43.81 -16.38
N ASP A 634 -25.15 -44.80 -16.79
CA ASP A 634 -26.51 -44.59 -17.27
C ASP A 634 -27.52 -44.28 -16.13
N MET A 635 -27.12 -44.42 -14.86
CA MET A 635 -27.96 -44.09 -13.70
C MET A 635 -27.94 -42.59 -13.39
N ARG A 636 -29.12 -41.97 -13.30
CA ARG A 636 -29.29 -40.53 -13.03
C ARG A 636 -30.30 -40.29 -11.89
N GLN A 637 -29.82 -39.79 -10.76
CA GLN A 637 -30.64 -39.38 -9.61
C GLN A 637 -29.93 -38.24 -8.86
N GLU A 638 -30.68 -37.26 -8.34
CA GLU A 638 -30.11 -36.02 -7.79
C GLU A 638 -29.19 -36.22 -6.57
N ASN A 639 -29.36 -37.31 -5.81
CA ASN A 639 -28.54 -37.67 -4.66
C ASN A 639 -27.49 -38.75 -4.96
N LEU A 640 -27.14 -38.95 -6.24
CA LEU A 640 -25.97 -39.72 -6.67
C LEU A 640 -24.96 -38.81 -7.36
N ASN A 641 -23.67 -39.05 -7.14
CA ASN A 641 -22.60 -38.40 -7.90
C ASN A 641 -22.46 -39.11 -9.26
N LEU A 642 -22.58 -38.36 -10.35
CA LEU A 642 -22.57 -38.90 -11.71
C LEU A 642 -21.17 -39.41 -12.11
N PHE A 643 -21.11 -40.66 -12.58
CA PHE A 643 -19.95 -41.20 -13.28
C PHE A 643 -19.88 -40.65 -14.71
N LEU A 644 -18.69 -40.24 -15.16
CA LEU A 644 -18.48 -39.63 -16.47
C LEU A 644 -17.66 -40.55 -17.39
N GLY A 645 -16.45 -40.91 -16.98
CA GLY A 645 -15.54 -41.79 -17.72
C GLY A 645 -14.56 -42.55 -16.84
N LEU A 646 -13.85 -43.51 -17.45
CA LEU A 646 -12.68 -44.18 -16.87
C LEU A 646 -11.42 -43.49 -17.40
N PHE A 647 -10.58 -42.93 -16.54
CA PHE A 647 -9.30 -42.35 -16.97
C PHE A 647 -8.24 -43.45 -17.07
N PHE A 648 -7.52 -43.49 -18.19
CA PHE A 648 -6.38 -44.38 -18.38
C PHE A 648 -5.35 -43.72 -19.30
N ASP A 649 -4.33 -43.13 -18.67
CA ASP A 649 -3.21 -42.48 -19.36
C ASP A 649 -1.97 -42.49 -18.45
N SER A 650 -0.77 -42.52 -19.03
CA SER A 650 0.51 -42.29 -18.34
C SER A 650 0.70 -43.16 -17.07
N GLY A 651 0.23 -44.41 -17.10
CA GLY A 651 0.29 -45.36 -15.97
C GLY A 651 -0.77 -45.15 -14.88
N ILE A 652 -1.64 -44.14 -15.00
CA ILE A 652 -2.66 -43.80 -13.99
C ILE A 652 -4.03 -44.31 -14.44
N PHE A 653 -4.52 -45.38 -13.80
CA PHE A 653 -5.92 -45.80 -13.89
C PHE A 653 -6.78 -45.12 -12.81
N GLY A 654 -7.89 -44.52 -13.22
CA GLY A 654 -8.81 -43.83 -12.32
C GLY A 654 -10.24 -43.72 -12.83
N ILE A 655 -11.13 -43.22 -11.98
CA ILE A 655 -12.55 -43.03 -12.31
C ILE A 655 -12.90 -41.55 -12.19
N VAL A 656 -13.58 -41.01 -13.20
CA VAL A 656 -13.96 -39.60 -13.31
C VAL A 656 -15.43 -39.42 -12.91
N THR A 657 -15.67 -38.48 -12.00
CA THR A 657 -16.97 -38.17 -11.37
C THR A 657 -17.23 -36.67 -11.33
N GLU A 658 -18.46 -36.24 -11.09
CA GLU A 658 -18.82 -34.82 -10.89
C GLU A 658 -18.11 -34.23 -9.65
N HIS A 659 -17.52 -33.04 -9.77
CA HIS A 659 -16.83 -32.38 -8.65
C HIS A 659 -17.79 -31.62 -7.72
N CYS A 660 -17.97 -32.16 -6.51
CA CYS A 660 -18.77 -31.55 -5.45
C CYS A 660 -17.96 -30.50 -4.66
N THR A 661 -18.27 -29.21 -4.83
CA THR A 661 -17.45 -28.09 -4.37
C THR A 661 -17.36 -27.91 -2.85
N ARG A 662 -18.27 -28.50 -2.06
CA ARG A 662 -18.21 -28.47 -0.58
C ARG A 662 -17.44 -29.65 0.02
N GLY A 663 -16.85 -30.53 -0.80
CA GLY A 663 -16.10 -31.69 -0.33
C GLY A 663 -16.99 -32.84 0.13
N SER A 664 -16.52 -33.63 1.09
CA SER A 664 -17.28 -34.73 1.70
C SER A 664 -18.03 -34.30 2.96
N LEU A 665 -19.00 -35.11 3.38
CA LEU A 665 -19.74 -34.89 4.63
C LEU A 665 -18.81 -34.90 5.85
N GLU A 666 -17.70 -35.64 5.81
CA GLU A 666 -16.68 -35.62 6.88
C GLU A 666 -16.02 -34.23 6.97
N ASP A 667 -15.62 -33.66 5.83
CA ASP A 667 -15.03 -32.31 5.76
C ASP A 667 -16.03 -31.23 6.21
N LEU A 668 -17.32 -31.42 5.87
CA LEU A 668 -18.42 -30.51 6.20
C LEU A 668 -18.75 -30.50 7.69
N LEU A 669 -18.71 -31.65 8.37
CA LEU A 669 -18.98 -31.75 9.81
C LEU A 669 -17.83 -31.16 10.64
N ASN A 670 -16.58 -31.40 10.23
CA ASN A 670 -15.36 -30.92 10.89
C ASN A 670 -15.14 -29.40 10.79
N ASN A 671 -15.81 -28.70 9.87
CA ASN A 671 -15.65 -27.26 9.70
C ASN A 671 -16.46 -26.47 10.75
N GLU A 672 -15.86 -26.17 11.90
CA GLU A 672 -16.52 -25.56 13.07
C GLU A 672 -17.32 -24.28 12.75
N ASP A 673 -16.78 -23.40 11.92
CA ASP A 673 -17.34 -22.10 11.51
C ASP A 673 -18.82 -22.18 11.09
N MET A 674 -19.21 -23.28 10.44
CA MET A 674 -20.57 -23.46 9.93
C MET A 674 -21.50 -24.03 11.01
N ARG A 675 -22.51 -23.27 11.42
CA ARG A 675 -23.48 -23.69 12.46
C ARG A 675 -24.60 -24.56 11.87
N LEU A 676 -24.54 -25.86 12.13
CA LEU A 676 -25.50 -26.86 11.60
C LEU A 676 -26.73 -27.02 12.50
N ASP A 677 -27.85 -26.39 12.12
CA ASP A 677 -29.14 -26.57 12.81
C ASP A 677 -29.77 -27.96 12.52
N TRP A 678 -30.84 -28.30 13.26
CA TRP A 678 -31.54 -29.58 13.07
C TRP A 678 -32.19 -29.71 11.68
N MET A 679 -32.64 -28.61 11.07
CA MET A 679 -33.33 -28.64 9.77
C MET A 679 -32.35 -28.98 8.64
N PHE A 680 -31.15 -28.42 8.70
CA PHE A 680 -30.03 -28.71 7.80
C PHE A 680 -29.52 -30.15 7.98
N LYS A 681 -29.28 -30.58 9.23
CA LYS A 681 -28.94 -31.99 9.55
C LYS A 681 -29.99 -32.96 9.00
N SER A 682 -31.27 -32.68 9.21
CA SER A 682 -32.39 -33.49 8.70
C SER A 682 -32.46 -33.51 7.17
N SER A 683 -32.10 -32.42 6.49
CA SER A 683 -32.02 -32.39 5.02
C SER A 683 -30.92 -33.31 4.47
N LEU A 684 -29.69 -33.20 4.99
CA LEU A 684 -28.57 -34.06 4.58
C LEU A 684 -28.89 -35.56 4.77
N LEU A 685 -29.51 -35.92 5.90
CA LEU A 685 -29.95 -37.29 6.15
C LEU A 685 -31.06 -37.72 5.19
N THR A 686 -32.01 -36.85 4.85
CA THR A 686 -33.08 -37.13 3.87
C THR A 686 -32.49 -37.44 2.49
N ASP A 687 -31.49 -36.66 2.05
CA ASP A 687 -30.80 -36.85 0.78
C ASP A 687 -30.00 -38.16 0.74
N LEU A 688 -29.29 -38.49 1.82
CA LEU A 688 -28.58 -39.77 1.94
C LEU A 688 -29.55 -40.97 1.85
N ILE A 689 -30.71 -40.89 2.52
CA ILE A 689 -31.76 -41.92 2.44
C ILE A 689 -32.29 -42.04 1.00
N ARG A 690 -32.51 -40.94 0.28
CA ARG A 690 -32.97 -40.93 -1.12
C ARG A 690 -31.98 -41.65 -2.05
N GLY A 691 -30.69 -41.31 -1.97
CA GLY A 691 -29.63 -41.92 -2.79
C GLY A 691 -29.48 -43.42 -2.51
N MET A 692 -29.41 -43.82 -1.25
CA MET A 692 -29.29 -45.24 -0.88
C MET A 692 -30.54 -46.07 -1.24
N LYS A 693 -31.75 -45.51 -1.07
CA LYS A 693 -33.00 -46.12 -1.56
C LYS A 693 -32.94 -46.39 -3.07
N TYR A 694 -32.44 -45.44 -3.87
CA TYR A 694 -32.33 -45.61 -5.33
C TYR A 694 -31.34 -46.74 -5.69
N LEU A 695 -30.17 -46.80 -5.06
CA LEU A 695 -29.17 -47.86 -5.31
C LEU A 695 -29.70 -49.26 -4.95
N HIS A 696 -30.33 -49.40 -3.78
CA HIS A 696 -30.89 -50.67 -3.34
C HIS A 696 -32.05 -51.13 -4.23
N HIS A 697 -32.89 -50.21 -4.72
CA HIS A 697 -33.93 -50.52 -5.71
C HIS A 697 -33.36 -51.09 -7.02
N HIS A 698 -32.23 -50.53 -7.49
CA HIS A 698 -31.49 -51.03 -8.66
C HIS A 698 -30.63 -52.28 -8.37
N LYS A 699 -30.77 -52.88 -7.17
CA LYS A 699 -30.03 -54.05 -6.68
C LYS A 699 -28.51 -53.84 -6.60
N ILE A 700 -28.07 -52.59 -6.41
CA ILE A 700 -26.66 -52.23 -6.24
C ILE A 700 -26.37 -52.08 -4.75
N ILE A 701 -25.44 -52.90 -4.27
CA ILE A 701 -24.85 -52.80 -2.93
C ILE A 701 -23.74 -51.76 -2.98
N HIS A 702 -23.68 -50.84 -2.00
CA HIS A 702 -22.57 -49.89 -1.92
C HIS A 702 -21.34 -50.53 -1.27
N GLY A 703 -21.51 -51.24 -0.15
CA GLY A 703 -20.49 -52.04 0.54
C GLY A 703 -19.32 -51.26 1.15
N ARG A 704 -19.29 -49.93 0.98
CA ARG A 704 -18.24 -49.00 1.47
C ARG A 704 -18.82 -47.67 1.95
N LEU A 705 -20.12 -47.62 2.27
CA LEU A 705 -20.80 -46.40 2.72
C LEU A 705 -20.17 -45.87 4.03
N LYS A 706 -19.83 -44.57 4.03
CA LYS A 706 -19.23 -43.79 5.14
C LYS A 706 -19.37 -42.29 4.81
N SER A 707 -19.23 -41.41 5.80
CA SER A 707 -19.31 -39.94 5.61
C SER A 707 -18.41 -39.40 4.50
N ARG A 708 -17.14 -39.83 4.42
CA ARG A 708 -16.21 -39.44 3.32
C ARG A 708 -16.65 -39.88 1.91
N ASN A 709 -17.61 -40.80 1.78
CA ASN A 709 -18.19 -41.24 0.50
C ASN A 709 -19.58 -40.60 0.23
N CYS A 710 -20.02 -39.71 1.11
CA CYS A 710 -21.09 -38.75 0.86
C CYS A 710 -20.44 -37.40 0.54
N VAL A 711 -20.79 -36.78 -0.59
CA VAL A 711 -20.22 -35.51 -1.05
C VAL A 711 -21.32 -34.48 -1.27
N VAL A 712 -21.00 -33.19 -1.17
CA VAL A 712 -22.02 -32.13 -1.10
C VAL A 712 -21.81 -31.09 -2.20
N ASP A 713 -22.87 -30.82 -2.97
CA ASP A 713 -22.83 -29.89 -4.10
C ASP A 713 -22.83 -28.41 -3.65
N GLY A 714 -22.68 -27.48 -4.60
CA GLY A 714 -22.69 -26.04 -4.31
C GLY A 714 -24.01 -25.50 -3.75
N ARG A 715 -25.09 -26.28 -3.80
CA ARG A 715 -26.45 -25.97 -3.31
C ARG A 715 -26.77 -26.67 -1.98
N PHE A 716 -25.76 -27.31 -1.37
CA PHE A 716 -25.87 -28.15 -0.17
C PHE A 716 -26.72 -29.44 -0.32
N VAL A 717 -26.92 -29.93 -1.55
CA VAL A 717 -27.52 -31.24 -1.80
C VAL A 717 -26.47 -32.34 -1.59
N LEU A 718 -26.82 -33.37 -0.81
CA LEU A 718 -25.92 -34.50 -0.58
C LEU A 718 -26.06 -35.55 -1.71
N LYS A 719 -24.91 -35.95 -2.24
CA LYS A 719 -24.73 -36.98 -3.29
C LYS A 719 -23.89 -38.15 -2.76
N VAL A 720 -24.33 -39.38 -3.01
CA VAL A 720 -23.55 -40.60 -2.71
C VAL A 720 -22.60 -40.88 -3.88
N THR A 721 -21.31 -41.11 -3.59
CA THR A 721 -20.29 -41.50 -4.57
C THR A 721 -19.75 -42.91 -4.27
N ASP A 722 -18.83 -43.43 -5.08
CA ASP A 722 -18.19 -44.75 -4.92
C ASP A 722 -19.14 -45.98 -4.99
N TYR A 723 -20.39 -45.80 -5.38
CA TYR A 723 -21.31 -46.92 -5.62
C TYR A 723 -20.79 -47.78 -6.78
N GLY A 724 -20.87 -49.12 -6.64
CA GLY A 724 -20.34 -50.04 -7.66
C GLY A 724 -18.81 -50.14 -7.76
N PHE A 725 -18.02 -49.34 -7.03
CA PHE A 725 -16.55 -49.34 -7.10
C PHE A 725 -15.93 -50.74 -6.96
N ASN A 726 -16.41 -51.55 -6.01
CA ASN A 726 -15.94 -52.91 -5.79
C ASN A 726 -16.16 -53.82 -7.02
N ALA A 727 -17.26 -53.63 -7.77
CA ALA A 727 -17.52 -54.41 -8.98
C ALA A 727 -16.55 -54.07 -10.10
N ILE A 728 -16.23 -52.77 -10.27
CA ILE A 728 -15.21 -52.30 -11.22
C ILE A 728 -13.84 -52.92 -10.88
N MET A 729 -13.39 -52.82 -9.62
CA MET A 729 -12.09 -53.38 -9.19
C MET A 729 -12.00 -54.89 -9.43
N LEU A 730 -13.06 -55.65 -9.09
CA LEU A 730 -13.12 -57.10 -9.34
C LEU A 730 -13.08 -57.42 -10.84
N SER A 731 -13.77 -56.64 -11.69
CA SER A 731 -13.75 -56.84 -13.14
C SER A 731 -12.43 -56.46 -13.82
N GLN A 732 -11.64 -55.58 -13.20
CA GLN A 732 -10.25 -55.27 -13.59
C GLN A 732 -9.23 -56.26 -13.01
N ASN A 733 -9.65 -57.25 -12.22
CA ASN A 733 -8.79 -58.21 -11.51
C ASN A 733 -7.77 -57.55 -10.55
N ILE A 734 -8.05 -56.33 -10.06
CA ILE A 734 -7.16 -55.59 -9.17
C ILE A 734 -7.25 -56.18 -7.76
N ALA A 735 -6.10 -56.57 -7.19
CA ALA A 735 -6.02 -57.01 -5.81
C ALA A 735 -6.22 -55.81 -4.85
N MET A 736 -7.37 -55.75 -4.18
CA MET A 736 -7.59 -54.78 -3.10
C MET A 736 -6.65 -55.09 -1.92
N GLU A 737 -5.73 -54.18 -1.64
CA GLU A 737 -4.80 -54.31 -0.51
C GLU A 737 -5.51 -54.36 0.86
N ALA A 738 -4.97 -55.20 1.74
CA ALA A 738 -5.21 -55.11 3.18
C ALA A 738 -4.24 -54.06 3.78
N HIS A 739 -4.58 -52.76 3.64
CA HIS A 739 -3.67 -51.66 4.01
C HIS A 739 -3.10 -51.76 5.44
N THR A 740 -1.77 -51.63 5.54
CA THR A 740 -0.96 -52.04 6.70
C THR A 740 -0.74 -50.96 7.78
N LYS A 741 -1.69 -50.04 8.00
CA LYS A 741 -1.57 -48.97 9.01
C LYS A 741 -2.88 -48.72 9.79
N PRO A 742 -2.82 -48.29 11.06
CA PRO A 742 -3.96 -48.30 11.99
C PRO A 742 -4.91 -47.11 11.82
N THR A 743 -5.53 -46.96 10.64
CA THR A 743 -6.76 -46.16 10.46
C THR A 743 -8.00 -47.06 10.52
N PHE A 744 -7.95 -48.05 11.42
CA PHE A 744 -8.79 -49.25 11.40
C PHE A 744 -10.28 -48.99 11.71
N MET A 745 -10.58 -47.81 12.26
CA MET A 745 -11.91 -47.41 12.73
C MET A 745 -12.93 -47.15 11.61
N LYS A 746 -12.48 -46.98 10.34
CA LYS A 746 -13.35 -46.59 9.20
C LYS A 746 -13.74 -47.74 8.25
N LYS A 747 -13.74 -48.99 8.72
CA LYS A 747 -14.14 -50.19 7.93
C LYS A 747 -15.16 -51.05 8.68
N PHE A 748 -16.41 -50.57 8.81
CA PHE A 748 -17.46 -51.17 9.66
C PHE A 748 -18.09 -52.48 9.14
N ARG A 749 -17.28 -53.53 9.18
CA ARG A 749 -17.50 -54.72 10.03
C ARG A 749 -18.92 -55.27 10.30
N PHE A 750 -19.80 -55.32 9.31
CA PHE A 750 -20.57 -56.57 9.16
C PHE A 750 -19.71 -57.67 8.51
N LEU A 751 -18.71 -57.26 7.73
CA LEU A 751 -17.93 -58.10 6.81
C LEU A 751 -16.78 -58.93 7.43
N LEU A 752 -16.54 -58.86 8.74
CA LEU A 752 -15.45 -59.62 9.40
C LEU A 752 -15.94 -60.77 10.31
N ARG A 753 -17.19 -61.23 10.14
CA ARG A 753 -17.62 -62.54 10.65
C ARG A 753 -17.42 -63.65 9.61
N ASP A 754 -17.42 -63.31 8.31
CA ASP A 754 -17.19 -64.23 7.18
C ASP A 754 -16.19 -63.66 6.14
N PRO A 755 -14.98 -64.24 5.99
CA PRO A 755 -13.99 -63.80 4.99
C PRO A 755 -14.47 -63.73 3.53
N PRO A 756 -15.28 -64.67 2.97
CA PRO A 756 -15.68 -64.59 1.56
C PRO A 756 -16.67 -63.47 1.26
N LEU A 757 -17.43 -62.99 2.26
CA LEU A 757 -18.37 -61.88 2.11
C LEU A 757 -17.67 -60.52 2.01
N GLU A 758 -16.46 -60.37 2.58
CA GLU A 758 -15.72 -59.10 2.65
C GLU A 758 -15.50 -58.43 1.27
N LYS A 759 -15.41 -59.22 0.20
CA LYS A 759 -15.20 -58.72 -1.17
C LYS A 759 -16.47 -58.21 -1.87
N LYS A 760 -17.68 -58.50 -1.35
CA LYS A 760 -18.95 -58.19 -2.04
C LYS A 760 -19.89 -57.23 -1.29
N GLY A 761 -19.91 -57.25 0.05
CA GLY A 761 -20.86 -56.45 0.83
C GLY A 761 -22.28 -57.05 0.87
N THR A 762 -23.17 -56.46 1.69
CA THR A 762 -24.60 -56.81 1.76
C THR A 762 -25.47 -55.57 1.95
N PHE A 763 -26.74 -55.62 1.55
CA PHE A 763 -27.68 -54.51 1.74
C PHE A 763 -27.86 -54.16 3.24
N GLN A 764 -27.86 -55.17 4.12
CA GLN A 764 -27.95 -55.00 5.58
C GLN A 764 -26.67 -54.37 6.20
N ALA A 765 -25.53 -54.45 5.51
CA ALA A 765 -24.31 -53.75 5.93
C ALA A 765 -24.38 -52.25 5.59
N ASP A 766 -24.94 -51.89 4.43
CA ASP A 766 -25.17 -50.49 4.06
C ASP A 766 -26.11 -49.77 5.05
N VAL A 767 -27.17 -50.45 5.52
CA VAL A 767 -28.08 -49.91 6.56
C VAL A 767 -27.35 -49.70 7.90
N TYR A 768 -26.43 -50.60 8.26
CA TYR A 768 -25.58 -50.40 9.43
C TYR A 768 -24.65 -49.18 9.25
N SER A 769 -23.98 -49.03 8.11
CA SER A 769 -23.17 -47.85 7.80
C SER A 769 -23.95 -46.54 7.89
N PHE A 770 -25.21 -46.52 7.42
CA PHE A 770 -26.08 -45.35 7.53
C PHE A 770 -26.30 -44.90 8.98
N SER A 771 -26.46 -45.83 9.93
CA SER A 771 -26.63 -45.49 11.36
C SER A 771 -25.42 -44.77 11.96
N ILE A 772 -24.20 -45.12 11.53
CA ILE A 772 -22.97 -44.51 12.02
C ILE A 772 -22.85 -43.08 11.48
N ILE A 773 -23.14 -42.87 10.20
CA ILE A 773 -23.23 -41.53 9.59
C ILE A 773 -24.33 -40.70 10.27
N MET A 774 -25.45 -41.32 10.64
CA MET A 774 -26.53 -40.65 11.34
C MET A 774 -26.09 -40.17 12.74
N GLN A 775 -25.32 -40.96 13.50
CA GLN A 775 -24.70 -40.50 14.74
C GLN A 775 -23.69 -39.36 14.49
N GLU A 776 -22.81 -39.52 13.49
CA GLU A 776 -21.78 -38.55 13.10
C GLU A 776 -22.38 -37.16 12.76
N VAL A 777 -23.51 -37.14 12.03
CA VAL A 777 -24.26 -35.92 11.69
C VAL A 777 -25.01 -35.31 12.89
N ILE A 778 -25.58 -36.14 13.77
CA ILE A 778 -26.30 -35.65 14.95
C ILE A 778 -25.32 -35.03 15.95
N SER A 779 -24.32 -35.79 16.41
CA SER A 779 -23.41 -35.35 17.46
C SER A 779 -22.22 -34.52 16.96
N ARG A 780 -22.09 -34.33 15.63
CA ARG A 780 -21.02 -33.54 14.97
C ARG A 780 -19.62 -33.91 15.47
N ASN A 781 -19.39 -35.19 15.70
CA ASN A 781 -18.18 -35.71 16.32
C ASN A 781 -17.81 -37.07 15.71
N ALA A 782 -16.54 -37.44 15.83
CA ALA A 782 -16.04 -38.73 15.35
C ALA A 782 -16.84 -39.91 15.95
N PRO A 783 -17.09 -40.99 15.18
CA PRO A 783 -17.90 -42.09 15.66
C PRO A 783 -17.23 -42.79 16.85
N PHE A 784 -18.03 -43.11 17.87
CA PHE A 784 -17.58 -43.65 19.18
C PHE A 784 -16.74 -42.71 20.07
N CYS A 785 -16.66 -41.40 19.78
CA CYS A 785 -15.96 -40.39 20.63
C CYS A 785 -16.33 -40.41 22.11
N MET A 786 -17.57 -40.82 22.46
CA MET A 786 -18.06 -40.90 23.85
C MET A 786 -17.42 -42.05 24.66
N LEU A 787 -16.57 -42.88 24.05
CA LEU A 787 -15.85 -43.97 24.71
C LEU A 787 -14.35 -43.66 24.70
N ASP A 788 -13.82 -43.31 25.86
CA ASP A 788 -12.39 -43.02 26.07
C ASP A 788 -11.55 -44.31 26.03
N MET A 789 -11.42 -44.87 24.83
CA MET A 789 -10.73 -46.14 24.54
C MET A 789 -10.06 -46.05 23.16
N PRO A 790 -8.87 -46.65 22.95
CA PRO A 790 -8.21 -46.64 21.66
C PRO A 790 -9.03 -47.37 20.59
N ALA A 791 -8.93 -46.89 19.34
CA ALA A 791 -9.69 -47.40 18.20
C ALA A 791 -9.56 -48.93 18.01
N GLU A 792 -8.40 -49.49 18.33
CA GLU A 792 -8.12 -50.93 18.22
C GLU A 792 -8.87 -51.76 19.27
N GLU A 793 -9.11 -51.21 20.47
CA GLU A 793 -9.86 -51.86 21.54
C GLU A 793 -11.39 -51.73 21.33
N ILE A 794 -11.86 -50.58 20.85
CA ILE A 794 -13.23 -50.42 20.32
C ILE A 794 -13.46 -51.46 19.21
N VAL A 795 -12.50 -51.60 18.30
CA VAL A 795 -12.51 -52.65 17.27
C VAL A 795 -12.43 -54.05 17.87
N ALA A 796 -11.72 -54.32 18.97
CA ALA A 796 -11.74 -55.63 19.62
C ALA A 796 -13.12 -55.94 20.21
N LYS A 797 -13.68 -55.04 21.03
CA LYS A 797 -14.99 -55.18 21.68
C LYS A 797 -16.16 -55.32 20.69
N VAL A 798 -16.11 -54.65 19.54
CA VAL A 798 -17.10 -54.81 18.45
C VAL A 798 -16.86 -56.10 17.61
N ARG A 799 -15.80 -56.90 17.85
CA ARG A 799 -15.57 -58.18 17.14
C ARG A 799 -16.31 -59.33 17.79
N SER A 800 -16.21 -59.40 19.11
CA SER A 800 -16.65 -60.50 19.97
C SER A 800 -17.35 -59.93 21.20
N PRO A 801 -18.66 -59.64 21.14
CA PRO A 801 -19.43 -59.34 22.35
C PRO A 801 -19.48 -60.58 23.26
N PRO A 802 -19.64 -60.42 24.59
CA PRO A 802 -19.98 -59.19 25.32
C PRO A 802 -18.74 -58.38 25.78
N PRO A 803 -18.91 -57.10 26.17
CA PRO A 803 -20.14 -56.30 26.17
C PRO A 803 -20.44 -55.67 24.79
N LEU A 804 -21.68 -55.20 24.60
CA LEU A 804 -22.11 -54.53 23.37
C LEU A 804 -21.57 -53.09 23.30
N CYS A 805 -20.47 -52.89 22.58
CA CYS A 805 -19.94 -51.57 22.28
C CYS A 805 -20.76 -50.90 21.15
N ARG A 806 -21.32 -49.71 21.44
CA ARG A 806 -22.09 -48.86 20.51
C ARG A 806 -21.92 -47.37 20.85
N PRO A 807 -22.10 -46.45 19.88
CA PRO A 807 -22.15 -45.02 20.17
C PRO A 807 -23.39 -44.63 20.98
N SER A 808 -23.26 -43.59 21.81
CA SER A 808 -24.35 -42.90 22.48
C SER A 808 -24.53 -41.50 21.90
N VAL A 809 -25.77 -40.98 21.95
CA VAL A 809 -26.17 -39.64 21.51
C VAL A 809 -27.14 -39.11 22.57
N SER A 810 -27.06 -37.81 22.92
CA SER A 810 -27.98 -37.23 23.91
C SER A 810 -29.41 -37.11 23.38
N VAL A 811 -30.37 -36.86 24.26
CA VAL A 811 -31.79 -36.69 23.88
C VAL A 811 -32.03 -35.27 23.35
N ASP A 812 -31.17 -34.31 23.68
CA ASP A 812 -31.35 -32.89 23.35
C ASP A 812 -30.82 -32.53 21.94
N GLU A 813 -29.93 -33.36 21.37
CA GLU A 813 -29.35 -33.16 20.03
C GLU A 813 -30.29 -33.51 18.87
N ALA A 814 -31.30 -34.37 19.08
CA ALA A 814 -32.16 -34.89 18.02
C ALA A 814 -33.53 -35.39 18.53
N PRO A 815 -34.60 -35.33 17.72
CA PRO A 815 -35.89 -35.95 18.04
C PRO A 815 -35.76 -37.44 18.37
N LEU A 816 -36.51 -37.87 19.39
CA LEU A 816 -36.50 -39.25 19.91
C LEU A 816 -36.80 -40.29 18.82
N GLU A 817 -37.65 -39.96 17.87
CA GLU A 817 -38.02 -40.79 16.72
C GLU A 817 -36.82 -41.03 15.79
N CYS A 818 -35.99 -40.00 15.56
CA CYS A 818 -34.75 -40.14 14.79
C CYS A 818 -33.72 -41.01 15.53
N ILE A 819 -33.60 -40.85 16.84
CA ILE A 819 -32.74 -41.70 17.68
C ILE A 819 -33.23 -43.16 17.69
N GLN A 820 -34.55 -43.40 17.62
CA GLN A 820 -35.13 -44.74 17.48
C GLN A 820 -34.83 -45.36 16.10
N ILE A 821 -34.99 -44.61 15.01
CA ILE A 821 -34.62 -45.06 13.64
C ILE A 821 -33.14 -45.48 13.60
N MET A 822 -32.25 -44.62 14.12
CA MET A 822 -30.80 -44.92 14.21
C MET A 822 -30.53 -46.22 14.98
N LYS A 823 -31.21 -46.43 16.11
CA LYS A 823 -31.08 -47.64 16.94
C LYS A 823 -31.58 -48.93 16.26
N GLN A 824 -32.60 -48.84 15.40
CA GLN A 824 -33.06 -49.98 14.59
C GLN A 824 -32.02 -50.36 13.51
N CYS A 825 -31.43 -49.36 12.85
CA CYS A 825 -30.47 -49.57 11.77
C CYS A 825 -29.17 -50.29 12.19
N TRP A 826 -28.73 -50.20 13.45
CA TRP A 826 -27.52 -50.89 13.97
C TRP A 826 -27.76 -52.16 14.79
N SER A 827 -28.94 -52.79 14.67
CA SER A 827 -29.23 -54.10 15.25
C SER A 827 -28.10 -55.11 14.99
N GLU A 828 -27.71 -55.91 16.00
CA GLU A 828 -26.75 -57.01 15.82
C GLU A 828 -27.27 -58.02 14.79
N GLU A 829 -28.54 -58.42 14.89
CA GLU A 829 -29.22 -59.26 13.92
C GLU A 829 -29.48 -58.47 12.62
N PRO A 830 -28.96 -58.91 11.46
CA PRO A 830 -29.09 -58.18 10.19
C PRO A 830 -30.53 -58.14 9.67
N GLU A 831 -31.30 -59.19 9.93
CA GLU A 831 -32.69 -59.36 9.47
C GLU A 831 -33.67 -58.42 10.17
N ARG A 832 -33.31 -57.91 11.36
CA ARG A 832 -34.09 -56.90 12.08
C ARG A 832 -33.79 -55.45 11.63
N ARG A 833 -32.88 -55.23 10.68
CA ARG A 833 -32.54 -53.90 10.17
C ARG A 833 -33.56 -53.48 9.10
N PRO A 834 -34.24 -52.32 9.22
CA PRO A 834 -35.23 -51.89 8.24
C PRO A 834 -34.61 -51.56 6.88
N THR A 835 -35.40 -51.66 5.82
CA THR A 835 -34.98 -51.27 4.47
C THR A 835 -34.95 -49.75 4.31
N PHE A 836 -34.17 -49.22 3.35
CA PHE A 836 -34.18 -47.78 3.04
C PHE A 836 -35.56 -47.26 2.58
N GLU A 837 -36.47 -48.12 2.10
CA GLU A 837 -37.86 -47.75 1.82
C GLU A 837 -38.65 -47.46 3.10
N GLU A 838 -38.46 -48.28 4.13
CA GLU A 838 -39.11 -48.12 5.44
C GLU A 838 -38.50 -46.96 6.22
N ILE A 839 -37.16 -46.84 6.23
CA ILE A 839 -36.44 -45.70 6.80
C ILE A 839 -36.94 -44.40 6.17
N PHE A 840 -37.09 -44.34 4.84
CA PHE A 840 -37.62 -43.16 4.15
C PHE A 840 -39.06 -42.83 4.57
N LYS A 841 -39.94 -43.83 4.72
CA LYS A 841 -41.32 -43.64 5.17
C LYS A 841 -41.39 -43.13 6.62
N GLN A 842 -40.59 -43.71 7.52
CA GLN A 842 -40.51 -43.30 8.93
C GLN A 842 -39.96 -41.87 9.04
N PHE A 843 -38.80 -41.58 8.45
CA PHE A 843 -38.15 -40.26 8.49
C PHE A 843 -39.01 -39.16 7.85
N LYS A 844 -39.69 -39.46 6.73
CA LYS A 844 -40.67 -38.55 6.10
C LYS A 844 -41.90 -38.32 6.99
N SER A 845 -42.26 -39.24 7.87
CA SER A 845 -43.36 -39.04 8.83
C SER A 845 -42.97 -38.11 9.98
N VAL A 846 -41.74 -38.23 10.50
CA VAL A 846 -41.19 -37.33 11.54
C VAL A 846 -41.12 -35.87 11.04
N ASN A 847 -40.77 -35.66 9.77
CA ASN A 847 -40.67 -34.33 9.17
C ASN A 847 -42.01 -33.74 8.65
N LYS A 848 -43.18 -34.36 8.93
CA LYS A 848 -44.48 -33.80 8.50
C LYS A 848 -44.79 -32.47 9.22
N GLY A 849 -45.01 -31.40 8.44
CA GLY A 849 -45.46 -30.10 8.93
C GLY A 849 -44.46 -28.96 8.74
N LYS A 850 -43.15 -29.27 8.69
CA LYS A 850 -42.08 -28.30 8.39
C LYS A 850 -41.69 -28.46 6.92
N LYS A 851 -41.99 -27.48 6.06
CA LYS A 851 -41.45 -27.46 4.68
C LYS A 851 -39.96 -27.17 4.77
N THR A 852 -39.13 -28.12 4.34
CA THR A 852 -37.66 -28.08 4.49
C THR A 852 -37.01 -27.20 3.41
N ASN A 853 -37.26 -25.89 3.46
CA ASN A 853 -36.55 -24.90 2.66
C ASN A 853 -35.31 -24.44 3.43
N ILE A 854 -34.12 -24.91 3.06
CA ILE A 854 -32.84 -24.55 3.72
C ILE A 854 -32.63 -23.02 3.70
N ILE A 855 -33.06 -22.37 2.61
CA ILE A 855 -32.98 -20.92 2.38
C ILE A 855 -33.62 -20.13 3.53
N ASP A 856 -34.75 -20.58 4.08
CA ASP A 856 -35.49 -19.84 5.12
C ASP A 856 -34.75 -19.85 6.47
N SER A 857 -33.90 -20.85 6.74
CA SER A 857 -33.01 -20.87 7.91
C SER A 857 -31.74 -20.04 7.67
N MET A 858 -31.18 -20.10 6.45
CA MET A 858 -30.02 -19.26 6.08
C MET A 858 -30.36 -17.78 6.09
N LEU A 859 -31.54 -17.37 5.62
CA LEU A 859 -32.01 -15.98 5.67
C LEU A 859 -32.06 -15.46 7.10
N ARG A 860 -32.72 -16.20 8.02
CA ARG A 860 -32.79 -15.83 9.44
C ARG A 860 -31.43 -15.73 10.12
N MET A 861 -30.49 -16.60 9.74
CA MET A 861 -29.12 -16.53 10.23
C MET A 861 -28.42 -15.24 9.75
N LEU A 862 -28.56 -14.88 8.48
CA LEU A 862 -27.99 -13.65 7.90
C LEU A 862 -28.64 -12.38 8.48
N GLU A 863 -29.96 -12.36 8.64
CA GLU A 863 -30.70 -11.28 9.30
C GLU A 863 -30.17 -11.02 10.72
N GLN A 864 -29.98 -12.08 11.51
CA GLN A 864 -29.46 -11.96 12.88
C GLN A 864 -27.98 -11.57 12.93
N TYR A 865 -27.15 -11.97 11.96
CA TYR A 865 -25.78 -11.47 11.84
C TYR A 865 -25.73 -9.98 11.44
N SER A 866 -26.64 -9.51 10.56
CA SER A 866 -26.74 -8.09 10.21
C SER A 866 -27.08 -7.23 11.42
N SER A 867 -28.12 -7.59 12.18
CA SER A 867 -28.54 -6.86 13.38
C SER A 867 -27.40 -6.73 14.41
N ASN A 868 -26.69 -7.83 14.69
CA ASN A 868 -25.55 -7.81 15.63
C ASN A 868 -24.40 -6.93 15.13
N LEU A 869 -24.17 -6.86 13.81
CA LEU A 869 -23.15 -6.00 13.21
C LEU A 869 -23.56 -4.52 13.26
N GLU A 870 -24.83 -4.22 12.99
CA GLU A 870 -25.40 -2.87 13.07
C GLU A 870 -25.35 -2.30 14.50
N ASP A 871 -25.64 -3.12 15.52
CA ASP A 871 -25.49 -2.73 16.92
C ASP A 871 -24.02 -2.42 17.30
N LEU A 872 -23.07 -3.25 16.86
CA LEU A 872 -21.63 -3.04 17.09
C LEU A 872 -21.10 -1.81 16.33
N ILE A 873 -21.56 -1.58 15.09
CA ILE A 873 -21.23 -0.38 14.33
C ILE A 873 -21.75 0.86 15.06
N ARG A 874 -22.98 0.82 15.59
CA ARG A 874 -23.57 1.93 16.34
C ARG A 874 -22.73 2.26 17.59
N GLU A 875 -22.39 1.27 18.41
CA GLU A 875 -21.50 1.45 19.58
C GLU A 875 -20.17 2.11 19.20
N ARG A 876 -19.52 1.63 18.12
CA ARG A 876 -18.26 2.22 17.63
C ARG A 876 -18.42 3.63 17.06
N THR A 877 -19.56 3.98 16.47
CA THR A 877 -19.82 5.37 16.07
C THR A 877 -20.06 6.29 17.27
N GLU A 878 -20.75 5.82 18.32
CA GLU A 878 -20.98 6.60 19.54
C GLU A 878 -19.66 6.86 20.30
N GLU A 879 -18.77 5.87 20.42
CA GLU A 879 -17.40 6.08 20.95
C GLU A 879 -16.63 7.15 20.16
N LEU A 880 -16.65 7.06 18.83
CA LEU A 880 -15.95 7.98 17.94
C LEU A 880 -16.51 9.40 18.01
N GLU A 881 -17.83 9.57 18.14
CA GLU A 881 -18.45 10.89 18.34
C GLU A 881 -18.06 11.51 19.68
N VAL A 882 -17.94 10.71 20.76
CA VAL A 882 -17.48 11.17 22.07
C VAL A 882 -16.00 11.58 22.05
N GLU A 883 -15.13 10.82 21.39
CA GLU A 883 -13.71 11.19 21.24
C GLU A 883 -13.52 12.43 20.35
N ARG A 884 -14.30 12.50 19.26
CA ARG A 884 -14.37 13.68 18.39
C ARG A 884 -14.81 14.92 19.17
N ALA A 885 -15.87 14.84 19.96
CA ALA A 885 -16.37 15.97 20.76
C ALA A 885 -15.35 16.45 21.80
N LYS A 886 -14.59 15.55 22.43
CA LYS A 886 -13.46 15.93 23.31
C LYS A 886 -12.38 16.68 22.53
N THR A 887 -11.99 16.17 21.36
CA THR A 887 -10.99 16.80 20.49
C THR A 887 -11.42 18.19 20.01
N GLU A 888 -12.68 18.33 19.58
CA GLU A 888 -13.23 19.60 19.11
C GLU A 888 -13.32 20.66 20.22
N ASN A 889 -13.66 20.28 21.45
CA ASN A 889 -13.60 21.17 22.61
C ASN A 889 -12.17 21.65 22.92
N LEU A 890 -11.18 20.75 22.83
CA LEU A 890 -9.78 21.07 23.15
C LEU A 890 -9.15 22.01 22.11
N VAL A 891 -9.45 21.83 20.82
CA VAL A 891 -9.06 22.79 19.76
C VAL A 891 -9.76 24.14 19.96
N ALA A 892 -11.03 24.14 20.38
CA ALA A 892 -11.80 25.36 20.66
C ALA A 892 -11.38 26.10 21.96
N GLN A 893 -10.48 25.52 22.77
CA GLN A 893 -9.81 26.19 23.89
C GLN A 893 -8.50 26.87 23.47
N MET A 894 -7.80 26.34 22.45
CA MET A 894 -6.53 26.87 21.97
C MET A 894 -6.67 27.92 20.85
N LEU A 895 -7.79 27.93 20.13
CA LEU A 895 -8.05 28.86 19.03
C LEU A 895 -9.51 29.37 19.05
N PRO A 896 -9.77 30.58 18.51
CA PRO A 896 -11.13 31.08 18.41
C PRO A 896 -12.00 30.16 17.55
N ARG A 897 -13.24 29.88 17.96
CA ARG A 897 -14.11 28.87 17.33
C ARG A 897 -14.27 29.02 15.81
N THR A 898 -14.36 30.26 15.31
CA THR A 898 -14.44 30.57 13.87
C THR A 898 -13.17 30.15 13.11
N VAL A 899 -12.00 30.43 13.69
CA VAL A 899 -10.67 30.07 13.18
C VAL A 899 -10.44 28.55 13.26
N ALA A 900 -10.80 27.94 14.38
CA ALA A 900 -10.74 26.50 14.59
C ALA A 900 -11.59 25.72 13.56
N LEU A 901 -12.82 26.18 13.28
CA LEU A 901 -13.69 25.58 12.27
C LEU A 901 -13.13 25.75 10.84
N ALA A 902 -12.54 26.90 10.52
CA ALA A 902 -11.90 27.11 9.22
C ALA A 902 -10.74 26.13 9.00
N LEU A 903 -9.81 26.01 9.96
CA LEU A 903 -8.70 25.05 9.92
C LEU A 903 -9.18 23.60 9.88
N LYS A 904 -10.20 23.24 10.66
CA LYS A 904 -10.85 21.91 10.66
C LYS A 904 -11.47 21.55 9.30
N THR A 905 -11.87 22.53 8.50
CA THR A 905 -12.35 22.34 7.12
C THR A 905 -11.24 22.43 6.06
N GLY A 906 -9.97 22.40 6.45
CA GLY A 906 -8.81 22.48 5.55
C GLY A 906 -8.62 23.86 4.90
N LYS A 907 -9.37 24.89 5.33
CA LYS A 907 -9.34 26.20 4.69
C LYS A 907 -8.24 27.07 5.29
N PRO A 908 -7.35 27.68 4.47
CA PRO A 908 -6.34 28.60 4.97
C PRO A 908 -7.01 29.85 5.53
N VAL A 909 -6.74 30.14 6.80
CA VAL A 909 -7.26 31.34 7.48
C VAL A 909 -6.48 32.56 7.01
N LYS A 910 -7.08 33.30 6.08
CA LYS A 910 -6.52 34.57 5.59
C LYS A 910 -6.49 35.60 6.74
N PRO A 911 -5.45 36.45 6.82
CA PRO A 911 -5.48 37.60 7.73
C PRO A 911 -6.65 38.54 7.41
N GLU A 912 -7.34 39.01 8.43
CA GLU A 912 -8.44 39.99 8.32
C GLU A 912 -8.04 41.32 8.98
N HIS A 913 -8.47 42.43 8.38
CA HIS A 913 -8.30 43.78 8.93
C HIS A 913 -9.53 44.19 9.75
N PHE A 914 -9.31 44.59 10.99
CA PHE A 914 -10.33 45.07 11.91
C PHE A 914 -10.12 46.56 12.17
N ASP A 915 -11.15 47.37 11.88
CA ASP A 915 -11.04 48.83 11.80
C ASP A 915 -10.96 49.49 13.19
N GLU A 916 -11.70 48.97 14.18
CA GLU A 916 -11.59 49.36 15.59
C GLU A 916 -11.64 48.13 16.50
N VAL A 917 -10.64 48.04 17.39
CA VAL A 917 -10.43 46.98 18.40
C VAL A 917 -9.85 47.66 19.63
N THR A 918 -10.30 47.28 20.84
CA THR A 918 -9.61 47.69 22.09
C THR A 918 -8.69 46.59 22.55
N LEU A 919 -7.44 46.95 22.84
CA LEU A 919 -6.42 46.08 23.41
C LEU A 919 -6.20 46.43 24.89
N TYR A 920 -6.02 45.38 25.69
CA TYR A 920 -5.61 45.40 27.08
C TYR A 920 -4.19 44.85 27.18
N PHE A 921 -3.33 45.58 27.89
CA PHE A 921 -2.08 45.06 28.44
C PHE A 921 -2.07 45.32 29.95
N SER A 922 -1.62 44.34 30.73
CA SER A 922 -1.27 44.56 32.13
C SER A 922 0.04 43.89 32.51
N ASP A 923 0.82 44.55 33.36
CA ASP A 923 2.07 44.04 33.92
C ASP A 923 2.08 44.07 35.46
N ILE A 924 2.88 43.19 36.06
CA ILE A 924 3.08 43.04 37.50
C ILE A 924 4.25 43.95 37.93
N VAL A 925 3.93 45.04 38.63
CA VAL A 925 4.91 46.02 39.08
C VAL A 925 5.91 45.38 40.04
N GLY A 926 7.18 45.33 39.62
CA GLY A 926 8.27 44.74 40.40
C GLY A 926 8.44 43.23 40.23
N PHE A 927 7.82 42.58 39.24
CA PHE A 927 7.97 41.14 39.00
C PHE A 927 9.42 40.66 38.88
N THR A 928 10.31 41.43 38.27
CA THR A 928 11.76 41.13 38.21
C THR A 928 12.39 41.00 39.61
N THR A 929 11.83 41.67 40.62
CA THR A 929 12.26 41.57 42.03
C THR A 929 11.63 40.34 42.69
N ILE A 930 10.33 40.08 42.46
CA ILE A 930 9.63 38.89 42.98
C ILE A 930 10.30 37.60 42.47
N SER A 931 10.55 37.51 41.16
CA SER A 931 11.19 36.36 40.51
C SER A 931 12.66 36.16 40.90
N ALA A 932 13.37 37.21 41.31
CA ALA A 932 14.71 37.08 41.89
C ALA A 932 14.74 36.64 43.37
N LEU A 933 13.60 36.77 44.07
CA LEU A 933 13.38 36.39 45.48
C LEU A 933 12.73 35.02 45.65
N SER A 934 12.21 34.44 44.57
CA SER A 934 11.42 33.20 44.58
C SER A 934 12.10 32.12 43.74
N ASP A 935 11.87 30.86 44.08
CA ASP A 935 12.39 29.74 43.27
C ASP A 935 11.52 29.55 42.01
N PRO A 936 12.06 29.00 40.89
CA PRO A 936 11.35 29.00 39.60
C PRO A 936 9.97 28.34 39.62
N ILE A 937 9.76 27.34 40.49
CA ILE A 937 8.44 26.70 40.68
C ILE A 937 7.46 27.62 41.41
N GLU A 938 7.90 28.38 42.42
CA GLU A 938 7.09 29.38 43.13
C GLU A 938 6.61 30.50 42.20
N VAL A 939 7.41 30.83 41.17
CA VAL A 939 7.08 31.82 40.13
C VAL A 939 6.06 31.27 39.13
N VAL A 940 6.19 30.01 38.71
CA VAL A 940 5.21 29.35 37.83
C VAL A 940 3.86 29.20 38.54
N ASP A 941 3.85 28.77 39.81
CA ASP A 941 2.62 28.66 40.61
C ASP A 941 1.93 30.03 40.78
N LEU A 942 2.70 31.10 41.02
CA LEU A 942 2.20 32.47 41.12
C LEU A 942 1.53 32.95 39.82
N LEU A 943 2.20 32.76 38.68
CA LEU A 943 1.65 33.14 37.38
C LEU A 943 0.42 32.30 37.04
N ASN A 944 0.42 31.01 37.34
CA ASN A 944 -0.72 30.13 37.12
C ASN A 944 -1.94 30.51 37.97
N ASP A 945 -1.76 30.80 39.27
CA ASP A 945 -2.83 31.28 40.14
C ASP A 945 -3.42 32.61 39.64
N LEU A 946 -2.57 33.57 39.27
CA LEU A 946 -2.99 34.89 38.80
C LEU A 946 -3.70 34.82 37.44
N TYR A 947 -3.17 34.03 36.50
CA TYR A 947 -3.78 33.88 35.18
C TYR A 947 -5.05 33.01 35.22
N THR A 948 -5.18 32.06 36.16
CA THR A 948 -6.44 31.35 36.41
C THR A 948 -7.52 32.31 36.93
N LEU A 949 -7.16 33.24 37.83
CA LEU A 949 -8.07 34.31 38.27
C LEU A 949 -8.50 35.21 37.10
N PHE A 950 -7.58 35.58 36.20
CA PHE A 950 -7.89 36.40 35.03
C PHE A 950 -8.80 35.66 34.04
N ASP A 951 -8.51 34.40 33.72
CA ASP A 951 -9.32 33.57 32.83
C ASP A 951 -10.76 33.40 33.32
N ALA A 952 -10.95 33.26 34.64
CA ALA A 952 -12.27 33.19 35.26
C ALA A 952 -13.08 34.50 35.19
N ILE A 953 -12.42 35.65 35.07
CA ILE A 953 -13.07 36.96 34.85
C ILE A 953 -13.34 37.17 33.35
N ILE A 954 -12.38 36.84 32.50
CA ILE A 954 -12.43 36.99 31.03
C ILE A 954 -13.59 36.18 30.45
N GLY A 955 -13.89 34.99 31.00
CA GLY A 955 -15.06 34.19 30.63
C GLY A 955 -16.43 34.84 30.90
N GLN A 956 -16.50 36.04 31.48
CA GLN A 956 -17.73 36.78 31.80
C GLN A 956 -17.97 38.00 30.90
N HIS A 957 -17.01 38.40 30.06
CA HIS A 957 -17.05 39.59 29.20
C HIS A 957 -16.81 39.19 27.72
N ASP A 958 -17.19 40.03 26.75
CA ASP A 958 -16.96 39.74 25.32
C ASP A 958 -15.52 40.09 24.90
N VAL A 959 -14.58 39.22 25.29
CA VAL A 959 -13.12 39.40 25.16
C VAL A 959 -12.41 38.12 24.73
N TYR A 960 -11.28 38.27 24.03
CA TYR A 960 -10.42 37.20 23.56
C TYR A 960 -8.99 37.32 24.12
N LYS A 961 -8.52 36.25 24.78
CA LYS A 961 -7.15 36.10 25.28
C LYS A 961 -6.19 35.89 24.11
N VAL A 962 -5.23 36.80 23.91
CA VAL A 962 -4.34 36.78 22.74
C VAL A 962 -3.12 35.90 23.01
N GLU A 963 -2.21 36.37 23.85
CA GLU A 963 -1.01 35.66 24.32
C GLU A 963 -0.62 36.17 25.72
N THR A 964 0.31 35.48 26.38
CA THR A 964 1.01 35.96 27.59
C THR A 964 2.48 36.17 27.26
N ILE A 965 3.00 37.38 27.50
CA ILE A 965 4.37 37.79 27.15
C ILE A 965 5.15 37.92 28.46
N GLY A 966 5.54 36.78 29.03
CA GLY A 966 6.17 36.70 30.35
C GLY A 966 5.16 36.97 31.47
N ASP A 967 5.44 38.02 32.24
CA ASP A 967 4.59 38.66 33.27
C ASP A 967 3.48 39.55 32.69
N ALA A 968 3.59 39.94 31.41
CA ALA A 968 2.57 40.75 30.74
C ALA A 968 1.42 39.89 30.17
N TYR A 969 0.19 40.34 30.42
CA TYR A 969 -1.03 39.65 30.02
C TYR A 969 -1.82 40.45 28.96
N MET A 970 -2.12 39.84 27.81
CA MET A 970 -2.73 40.52 26.64
C MET A 970 -4.13 39.99 26.28
N VAL A 971 -5.10 40.91 26.19
CA VAL A 971 -6.51 40.63 25.82
C VAL A 971 -6.97 41.63 24.77
N ALA A 972 -7.92 41.24 23.92
CA ALA A 972 -8.55 42.10 22.93
C ALA A 972 -10.08 41.95 22.92
N SER A 973 -10.81 42.98 22.49
CA SER A 973 -12.24 42.89 22.16
C SER A 973 -12.52 43.56 20.82
N GLY A 974 -13.51 43.06 20.08
CA GLY A 974 -13.75 43.35 18.66
C GLY A 974 -13.07 42.37 17.69
N VAL A 975 -12.34 41.37 18.22
CA VAL A 975 -11.70 40.26 17.50
C VAL A 975 -11.95 38.93 18.22
N PRO A 976 -12.14 37.79 17.52
CA PRO A 976 -12.31 37.68 16.06
C PRO A 976 -13.68 38.20 15.58
N ASN A 977 -14.61 38.47 16.49
CA ASN A 977 -15.96 38.91 16.18
C ASN A 977 -16.08 40.43 16.39
N ARG A 978 -16.56 41.15 15.38
CA ARG A 978 -16.81 42.60 15.44
C ARG A 978 -18.04 42.89 16.30
N ASN A 979 -17.88 43.57 17.44
CA ASN A 979 -18.98 43.89 18.37
C ASN A 979 -19.42 45.38 18.34
N GLY A 980 -18.82 46.18 17.44
CA GLY A 980 -18.96 47.64 17.35
C GLY A 980 -18.23 48.34 18.49
N ASN A 981 -18.50 49.64 18.71
CA ASN A 981 -17.86 50.47 19.75
C ASN A 981 -17.85 49.88 21.18
N ARG A 982 -18.65 48.82 21.43
CA ARG A 982 -18.69 48.09 22.70
C ARG A 982 -17.35 47.47 23.11
N HIS A 983 -16.43 47.18 22.19
CA HIS A 983 -15.10 46.66 22.55
C HIS A 983 -14.39 47.47 23.66
N ALA A 984 -14.54 48.80 23.64
CA ALA A 984 -13.95 49.67 24.65
C ALA A 984 -14.63 49.51 26.02
N ALA A 985 -15.95 49.30 26.05
CA ALA A 985 -16.71 49.09 27.26
C ALA A 985 -16.43 47.71 27.90
N GLU A 986 -16.43 46.65 27.10
CA GLU A 986 -16.13 45.28 27.57
C GLU A 986 -14.76 45.21 28.25
N VAL A 987 -13.72 45.72 27.57
CA VAL A 987 -12.36 45.75 28.13
C VAL A 987 -12.26 46.68 29.34
N SER A 988 -13.00 47.79 29.39
CA SER A 988 -13.03 48.69 30.55
C SER A 988 -13.70 48.05 31.78
N ASN A 989 -14.80 47.31 31.59
CA ASN A 989 -15.47 46.57 32.67
C ASN A 989 -14.56 45.45 33.20
N MET A 990 -14.00 44.63 32.29
CA MET A 990 -13.03 43.59 32.62
C MET A 990 -11.82 44.15 33.39
N SER A 991 -11.32 45.34 33.02
CA SER A 991 -10.19 45.98 33.70
C SER A 991 -10.52 46.39 35.14
N LEU A 992 -11.74 46.89 35.39
CA LEU A 992 -12.22 47.23 36.74
C LEU A 992 -12.43 45.96 37.59
N ASP A 993 -12.95 44.88 37.01
CA ASP A 993 -13.10 43.58 37.68
C ASP A 993 -11.76 42.94 38.04
N ILE A 994 -10.80 42.92 37.11
CA ILE A 994 -9.43 42.43 37.37
C ILE A 994 -8.77 43.26 38.48
N LEU A 995 -8.88 44.59 38.42
CA LEU A 995 -8.28 45.49 39.41
C LEU A 995 -8.89 45.31 40.81
N HIS A 996 -10.21 45.07 40.91
CA HIS A 996 -10.87 44.69 42.15
C HIS A 996 -10.33 43.35 42.70
N CYS A 997 -10.32 42.30 41.87
CA CYS A 997 -9.93 40.95 42.29
C CYS A 997 -8.44 40.87 42.72
N VAL A 998 -7.53 41.58 42.03
CA VAL A 998 -6.12 41.66 42.43
C VAL A 998 -5.94 42.38 43.77
N GLY A 999 -6.82 43.31 44.14
CA GLY A 999 -6.82 43.93 45.47
C GLY A 999 -7.03 42.95 46.63
N ALA A 1000 -7.61 41.78 46.38
CA ALA A 1000 -7.80 40.70 47.35
C ALA A 1000 -6.81 39.52 47.20
N PHE A 1001 -6.02 39.48 46.11
CA PHE A 1001 -5.12 38.38 45.80
C PHE A 1001 -3.91 38.33 46.74
N LYS A 1002 -3.48 37.12 47.13
CA LYS A 1002 -2.31 36.87 47.99
C LYS A 1002 -1.44 35.77 47.40
N MET A 1003 -0.13 35.97 47.39
CA MET A 1003 0.84 35.00 46.87
C MET A 1003 1.07 33.88 47.91
N ARG A 1004 0.94 32.61 47.51
CA ARG A 1004 1.09 31.46 48.43
C ARG A 1004 2.42 31.45 49.19
N HIS A 1005 3.50 31.85 48.54
CA HIS A 1005 4.87 31.80 49.08
C HIS A 1005 5.35 33.11 49.75
N MET A 1006 4.60 34.22 49.60
CA MET A 1006 4.86 35.53 50.22
C MET A 1006 3.52 36.27 50.45
N PRO A 1007 2.69 35.85 51.44
CA PRO A 1007 1.32 36.34 51.59
C PRO A 1007 1.20 37.79 52.08
N ASP A 1008 2.26 38.36 52.64
CA ASP A 1008 2.32 39.74 53.15
C ASP A 1008 2.63 40.76 52.04
N VAL A 1009 3.27 40.31 50.94
CA VAL A 1009 3.60 41.16 49.79
C VAL A 1009 2.37 41.21 48.88
N LYS A 1010 1.78 42.41 48.72
CA LYS A 1010 0.64 42.61 47.81
C LYS A 1010 1.10 42.68 46.36
N VAL A 1011 0.43 41.93 45.48
CA VAL A 1011 0.63 42.05 44.03
C VAL A 1011 0.08 43.40 43.57
N LYS A 1012 0.94 44.17 42.89
CA LYS A 1012 0.63 45.48 42.32
C LYS A 1012 0.61 45.34 40.80
N ILE A 1013 -0.53 45.55 40.15
CA ILE A 1013 -0.62 45.57 38.68
C ILE A 1013 -0.74 47.00 38.15
N ARG A 1014 -0.33 47.22 36.90
CA ARG A 1014 -0.67 48.41 36.11
C ARG A 1014 -1.35 47.97 34.81
N ILE A 1015 -2.35 48.71 34.34
CA ILE A 1015 -3.16 48.36 33.16
C ILE A 1015 -3.06 49.50 32.14
N GLY A 1016 -2.93 49.17 30.86
CA GLY A 1016 -2.97 50.12 29.75
C GLY A 1016 -3.93 49.69 28.65
N LEU A 1017 -4.85 50.58 28.27
CA LEU A 1017 -5.85 50.34 27.23
C LEU A 1017 -5.66 51.31 26.06
N HIS A 1018 -5.78 50.79 24.85
CA HIS A 1018 -5.80 51.60 23.63
C HIS A 1018 -6.74 51.00 22.58
N SER A 1019 -7.37 51.86 21.79
CA SER A 1019 -8.37 51.50 20.78
C SER A 1019 -7.95 51.97 19.40
N GLY A 1020 -7.95 51.08 18.42
CA GLY A 1020 -7.51 51.37 17.05
C GLY A 1020 -7.54 50.15 16.13
N PRO A 1021 -7.11 50.30 14.87
CA PRO A 1021 -7.15 49.23 13.87
C PRO A 1021 -6.05 48.18 14.09
N VAL A 1022 -6.33 46.93 13.73
CA VAL A 1022 -5.37 45.81 13.74
C VAL A 1022 -5.58 44.87 12.54
N VAL A 1023 -4.57 44.07 12.21
CA VAL A 1023 -4.70 42.90 11.34
C VAL A 1023 -4.54 41.66 12.20
N ALA A 1024 -5.49 40.73 12.12
CA ALA A 1024 -5.46 39.48 12.88
C ALA A 1024 -5.30 38.28 11.94
N GLY A 1025 -4.50 37.29 12.32
CA GLY A 1025 -4.25 36.11 11.47
C GLY A 1025 -3.60 34.95 12.20
N VAL A 1026 -3.64 33.76 11.58
CA VAL A 1026 -2.99 32.57 12.13
C VAL A 1026 -1.52 32.50 11.70
N VAL A 1027 -0.63 32.30 12.67
CA VAL A 1027 0.82 32.18 12.47
C VAL A 1027 1.29 30.79 12.92
N GLY A 1028 2.13 30.15 12.12
CA GLY A 1028 2.66 28.81 12.37
C GLY A 1028 1.76 27.68 11.84
N LEU A 1029 2.39 26.56 11.45
CA LEU A 1029 1.70 25.36 10.94
C LEU A 1029 1.60 24.27 12.00
N THR A 1030 2.67 24.00 12.74
CA THR A 1030 2.75 22.94 13.77
C THR A 1030 2.13 23.35 15.11
N MET A 1031 2.18 24.64 15.43
CA MET A 1031 1.52 25.26 16.59
C MET A 1031 0.86 26.56 16.11
N PRO A 1032 -0.33 26.49 15.48
CA PRO A 1032 -1.03 27.66 14.98
C PRO A 1032 -1.46 28.58 16.14
N ARG A 1033 -1.11 29.86 16.07
CA ARG A 1033 -1.54 30.91 17.03
C ARG A 1033 -2.29 32.02 16.32
N TYR A 1034 -3.33 32.57 16.94
CA TYR A 1034 -4.09 33.69 16.39
C TYR A 1034 -3.50 35.02 16.90
N CYS A 1035 -2.61 35.61 16.12
CA CYS A 1035 -1.82 36.78 16.50
C CYS A 1035 -2.44 38.09 15.96
N LEU A 1036 -2.21 39.20 16.68
CA LEU A 1036 -2.64 40.55 16.30
C LEU A 1036 -1.43 41.41 15.90
N PHE A 1037 -1.55 42.14 14.79
CA PHE A 1037 -0.51 42.99 14.24
C PHE A 1037 -1.02 44.41 14.01
N GLY A 1038 -0.26 45.42 14.42
CA GLY A 1038 -0.58 46.82 14.16
C GLY A 1038 0.03 47.78 15.18
N ASP A 1039 0.09 49.06 14.84
CA ASP A 1039 0.58 50.12 15.71
C ASP A 1039 -0.26 50.31 17.00
N THR A 1040 -1.53 49.89 16.95
CA THR A 1040 -2.43 49.77 18.10
C THR A 1040 -1.83 48.88 19.20
N VAL A 1041 -1.16 47.78 18.84
CA VAL A 1041 -0.49 46.86 19.79
C VAL A 1041 0.69 47.56 20.48
N ASN A 1042 1.54 48.23 19.70
CA ASN A 1042 2.67 49.01 20.21
C ASN A 1042 2.20 50.14 21.14
N THR A 1043 1.09 50.79 20.80
CA THR A 1043 0.55 51.92 21.57
C THR A 1043 -0.13 51.45 22.85
N ALA A 1044 -0.81 50.29 22.85
CA ALA A 1044 -1.38 49.68 24.06
C ALA A 1044 -0.29 49.27 25.07
N SER A 1045 0.78 48.61 24.61
CA SER A 1045 1.94 48.30 25.47
C SER A 1045 2.63 49.56 26.02
N ARG A 1046 2.64 50.68 25.27
CA ARG A 1046 3.11 51.98 25.79
C ARG A 1046 2.17 52.59 26.83
N MET A 1047 0.86 52.37 26.74
CA MET A 1047 -0.08 52.77 27.80
C MET A 1047 0.17 51.98 29.10
N GLU A 1048 0.44 50.68 29.00
CA GLU A 1048 0.76 49.84 30.16
C GLU A 1048 2.09 50.26 30.80
N SER A 1049 3.17 50.34 30.01
CA SER A 1049 4.52 50.57 30.53
C SER A 1049 4.78 51.98 31.06
N THR A 1050 3.99 52.97 30.61
CA THR A 1050 3.93 54.31 31.21
C THR A 1050 2.89 54.42 32.33
N GLY A 1051 2.13 53.37 32.62
CA GLY A 1051 1.08 53.32 33.64
C GLY A 1051 1.61 53.37 35.08
N LEU A 1052 0.69 53.45 36.04
CA LEU A 1052 0.99 53.51 37.48
C LEU A 1052 0.36 52.33 38.23
N PRO A 1053 0.91 51.93 39.40
CA PRO A 1053 0.34 50.87 40.22
C PRO A 1053 -1.13 51.14 40.58
N TYR A 1054 -1.96 50.10 40.44
CA TYR A 1054 -3.41 50.13 40.66
C TYR A 1054 -4.18 51.20 39.85
N ARG A 1055 -3.69 51.58 38.65
CA ARG A 1055 -4.40 52.46 37.73
C ARG A 1055 -4.57 51.85 36.34
N ILE A 1056 -5.65 52.24 35.67
CA ILE A 1056 -6.00 51.89 34.29
C ILE A 1056 -5.74 53.11 33.41
N HIS A 1057 -4.70 53.04 32.57
CA HIS A 1057 -4.23 54.13 31.71
C HIS A 1057 -4.93 54.09 30.35
N LEU A 1058 -5.50 55.22 29.92
CA LEU A 1058 -6.21 55.36 28.65
C LEU A 1058 -5.55 56.40 27.73
N ASN A 1059 -5.51 56.09 26.44
CA ASN A 1059 -5.29 57.06 25.37
C ASN A 1059 -6.60 57.81 25.03
N GLN A 1060 -6.50 59.07 24.58
CA GLN A 1060 -7.63 59.90 24.09
C GLN A 1060 -8.65 59.11 23.25
N ARG A 1061 -8.20 58.35 22.24
CA ARG A 1061 -9.11 57.62 21.33
C ARG A 1061 -9.99 56.58 22.03
N THR A 1062 -9.55 56.03 23.17
CA THR A 1062 -10.39 55.12 23.97
C THR A 1062 -11.43 55.90 24.77
N VAL A 1063 -11.05 57.08 25.28
CA VAL A 1063 -11.94 57.99 26.03
C VAL A 1063 -13.07 58.51 25.13
N ASP A 1064 -12.76 58.89 23.89
CA ASP A 1064 -13.74 59.35 22.90
C ASP A 1064 -14.83 58.28 22.65
N ILE A 1065 -14.41 57.01 22.49
CA ILE A 1065 -15.33 55.88 22.29
C ILE A 1065 -16.16 55.63 23.55
N LEU A 1066 -15.57 55.64 24.75
CA LEU A 1066 -16.30 55.46 26.01
C LEU A 1066 -17.34 56.58 26.25
N HIS A 1067 -17.03 57.83 25.91
CA HIS A 1067 -17.99 58.94 25.95
C HIS A 1067 -19.10 58.80 24.90
N SER A 1068 -18.79 58.29 23.70
CA SER A 1068 -19.79 58.06 22.65
C SER A 1068 -20.90 57.09 23.10
N LEU A 1069 -20.56 56.11 23.94
CA LEU A 1069 -21.48 55.10 24.50
C LEU A 1069 -22.36 55.63 25.65
N LYS A 1070 -22.00 56.74 26.30
CA LYS A 1070 -22.76 57.37 27.41
C LYS A 1070 -23.04 56.45 28.63
N LEU A 1071 -22.14 55.50 28.91
CA LEU A 1071 -22.32 54.45 29.94
C LEU A 1071 -21.85 54.79 31.36
N GLY A 1072 -21.67 56.08 31.69
CA GLY A 1072 -21.32 56.53 33.06
C GLY A 1072 -19.87 56.25 33.50
N TYR A 1073 -18.91 56.20 32.57
CA TYR A 1073 -17.49 56.03 32.91
C TYR A 1073 -16.88 57.33 33.47
N LYS A 1074 -16.11 57.20 34.56
CA LYS A 1074 -15.42 58.29 35.24
C LYS A 1074 -13.94 58.29 34.85
N VAL A 1075 -13.52 59.36 34.19
CA VAL A 1075 -12.22 59.47 33.53
C VAL A 1075 -11.54 60.78 33.96
N ASP A 1076 -10.35 60.66 34.55
CA ASP A 1076 -9.55 61.80 35.01
C ASP A 1076 -8.42 62.09 34.02
N LEU A 1077 -8.12 63.38 33.79
CA LEU A 1077 -6.99 63.79 32.96
C LEU A 1077 -5.66 63.55 33.70
N ARG A 1078 -4.78 62.73 33.14
CA ARG A 1078 -3.37 62.59 33.59
C ARG A 1078 -2.52 63.77 33.12
N GLY A 1079 -2.86 64.31 31.95
CA GLY A 1079 -2.09 65.32 31.23
C GLY A 1079 -1.12 64.71 30.22
N LYS A 1080 -0.04 65.44 29.94
CA LYS A 1080 0.89 65.15 28.84
C LYS A 1080 1.92 64.09 29.22
N THR A 1081 1.88 62.96 28.51
CA THR A 1081 2.82 61.85 28.68
C THR A 1081 3.66 61.69 27.41
N GLU A 1082 4.99 61.56 27.55
CA GLU A 1082 5.86 61.26 26.41
C GLU A 1082 5.79 59.77 26.05
N LEU A 1083 5.40 59.48 24.81
CA LEU A 1083 5.28 58.15 24.25
C LEU A 1083 6.38 57.96 23.19
N LYS A 1084 7.36 57.10 23.49
CA LYS A 1084 8.53 56.82 22.66
C LYS A 1084 8.15 56.49 21.20
N GLY A 1085 8.43 57.42 20.28
CA GLY A 1085 8.12 57.27 18.85
C GLY A 1085 6.70 57.68 18.42
N LYS A 1086 5.91 58.29 19.32
CA LYS A 1086 4.64 58.98 19.02
C LYS A 1086 4.72 60.48 19.33
N GLY A 1087 5.53 60.86 20.33
CA GLY A 1087 5.65 62.23 20.80
C GLY A 1087 4.94 62.41 22.15
N VAL A 1088 4.48 63.62 22.45
CA VAL A 1088 3.80 63.94 23.70
C VAL A 1088 2.29 63.98 23.44
N GLU A 1089 1.56 63.02 24.00
CA GLU A 1089 0.10 62.89 23.88
C GLU A 1089 -0.59 63.19 25.23
N ASP A 1090 -1.80 63.73 25.18
CA ASP A 1090 -2.66 63.89 26.35
C ASP A 1090 -3.32 62.55 26.71
N THR A 1091 -3.27 62.20 28.00
CA THR A 1091 -3.57 60.85 28.51
C THR A 1091 -4.46 60.89 29.75
N TYR A 1092 -5.10 59.77 30.07
CA TYR A 1092 -6.20 59.73 31.06
C TYR A 1092 -6.14 58.49 31.97
N TRP A 1093 -6.83 58.56 33.11
CA TRP A 1093 -7.06 57.45 34.03
C TRP A 1093 -8.54 57.06 34.03
N LEU A 1094 -8.85 55.77 33.89
CA LEU A 1094 -10.18 55.25 34.23
C LEU A 1094 -10.24 55.05 35.75
N VAL A 1095 -11.16 55.74 36.42
CA VAL A 1095 -11.30 55.73 37.89
C VAL A 1095 -12.49 54.88 38.34
N GLY A 1096 -13.51 54.71 37.48
CA GLY A 1096 -14.65 53.83 37.76
C GLY A 1096 -15.79 54.00 36.77
N ARG A 1097 -16.96 53.49 37.15
CA ARG A 1097 -18.20 53.56 36.37
C ARG A 1097 -19.40 53.69 37.30
N ASP A 1098 -20.43 54.42 36.90
CA ASP A 1098 -21.73 54.41 37.58
C ASP A 1098 -22.35 53.01 37.52
N GLY A 1099 -22.74 52.48 38.69
CA GLY A 1099 -23.21 51.09 38.85
C GLY A 1099 -22.10 50.04 39.06
N PHE A 1100 -20.85 50.46 39.33
CA PHE A 1100 -19.77 49.55 39.75
C PHE A 1100 -19.50 49.69 41.25
N ASP A 1101 -20.18 48.86 42.06
CA ASP A 1101 -20.14 48.96 43.53
C ASP A 1101 -19.02 48.13 44.19
N LYS A 1102 -18.13 47.50 43.41
CA LYS A 1102 -17.04 46.65 43.92
C LYS A 1102 -15.87 47.53 44.40
N PRO A 1103 -15.29 47.29 45.60
CA PRO A 1103 -14.22 48.14 46.14
C PRO A 1103 -12.91 47.98 45.35
N LEU A 1104 -12.41 49.08 44.80
CA LEU A 1104 -11.12 49.14 44.10
C LEU A 1104 -9.94 49.39 45.07
N PRO A 1105 -8.74 48.85 44.79
CA PRO A 1105 -7.54 49.14 45.56
C PRO A 1105 -7.13 50.62 45.44
N ILE A 1106 -6.75 51.23 46.57
CA ILE A 1106 -6.28 52.63 46.62
C ILE A 1106 -4.89 52.72 45.98
N PRO A 1107 -4.67 53.58 44.96
CA PRO A 1107 -3.34 53.79 44.39
C PRO A 1107 -2.36 54.43 45.38
N PRO A 1108 -1.05 54.12 45.32
CA PRO A 1108 -0.05 54.74 46.20
C PRO A 1108 0.16 56.23 45.89
N ASP A 1109 0.57 56.98 46.92
CA ASP A 1109 0.81 58.42 46.83
C ASP A 1109 2.00 58.78 45.92
N LEU A 1110 1.84 59.87 45.17
CA LEU A 1110 2.82 60.33 44.18
C LEU A 1110 3.86 61.28 44.77
N THR A 1111 4.75 60.75 45.62
CA THR A 1111 5.92 61.50 46.10
C THR A 1111 6.92 61.76 44.96
N PRO A 1112 7.28 63.02 44.65
CA PRO A 1112 8.25 63.33 43.59
C PRO A 1112 9.63 62.73 43.88
N GLY A 1113 10.17 61.98 42.92
CA GLY A 1113 11.51 61.37 43.00
C GLY A 1113 11.56 59.93 43.55
N ALA A 1114 10.45 59.34 43.99
CA ALA A 1114 10.39 57.93 44.32
C ALA A 1114 10.35 57.04 43.06
N SER A 1115 11.01 55.88 43.10
CA SER A 1115 11.09 54.94 41.98
C SER A 1115 9.83 54.06 41.89
N ASN A 1116 8.73 54.64 41.40
CA ASN A 1116 7.37 54.07 41.36
C ASN A 1116 7.19 52.80 40.47
N HIS A 1117 8.28 52.24 39.94
CA HIS A 1117 8.31 51.04 39.10
C HIS A 1117 8.82 49.77 39.82
N GLY A 1118 9.19 49.87 41.12
CA GLY A 1118 9.74 48.76 41.89
C GLY A 1118 9.05 48.52 43.24
N ILE A 1119 9.35 47.37 43.85
CA ILE A 1119 8.98 47.02 45.23
C ILE A 1119 10.06 47.56 46.16
N SER A 1120 9.68 48.15 47.30
CA SER A 1120 10.70 48.62 48.27
C SER A 1120 11.36 47.44 48.98
N LEU A 1121 12.66 47.55 49.28
CA LEU A 1121 13.37 46.53 50.08
C LEU A 1121 12.79 46.36 51.49
N ASP A 1122 12.02 47.34 51.98
CA ASP A 1122 11.34 47.30 53.27
C ASP A 1122 9.93 46.65 53.19
N GLU A 1123 9.40 46.40 51.99
CA GLU A 1123 8.18 45.59 51.78
C GLU A 1123 8.48 44.08 51.75
N ILE A 1124 9.76 43.67 51.75
CA ILE A 1124 10.19 42.28 51.54
C ILE A 1124 10.54 41.60 52.89
N PRO A 1125 10.07 40.36 53.15
CA PRO A 1125 10.41 39.61 54.37
C PRO A 1125 11.92 39.49 54.61
N ALA A 1126 12.34 39.76 55.86
CA ALA A 1126 13.75 39.91 56.24
C ALA A 1126 14.64 38.74 55.79
N ASP A 1127 14.16 37.50 55.94
CA ASP A 1127 14.91 36.28 55.59
C ASP A 1127 15.21 36.19 54.09
N ARG A 1128 14.26 36.60 53.22
CA ARG A 1128 14.48 36.65 51.76
C ARG A 1128 15.28 37.89 51.35
N ARG A 1129 15.08 39.04 52.02
CA ARG A 1129 15.88 40.27 51.83
C ARG A 1129 17.38 40.01 52.05
N GLN A 1130 17.73 39.32 53.13
CA GLN A 1130 19.12 38.97 53.44
C GLN A 1130 19.73 38.05 52.37
N ARG A 1131 19.02 36.98 51.97
CA ARG A 1131 19.45 36.07 50.89
C ARG A 1131 19.67 36.79 49.56
N PHE A 1132 18.86 37.79 49.22
CA PHE A 1132 19.02 38.60 48.02
C PHE A 1132 20.29 39.48 48.06
N LEU A 1133 20.53 40.16 49.18
CA LEU A 1133 21.73 40.97 49.38
C LEU A 1133 23.00 40.10 49.32
N ASP A 1134 22.98 38.91 49.91
CA ASP A 1134 24.11 37.98 49.88
C ASP A 1134 24.29 37.29 48.51
N ARG A 1135 23.22 37.10 47.72
CA ARG A 1135 23.33 36.75 46.28
C ARG A 1135 23.98 37.88 45.47
N GLN A 1136 23.59 39.14 45.67
CA GLN A 1136 24.23 40.27 44.95
C GLN A 1136 25.70 40.47 45.35
N LYS A 1137 26.08 40.25 46.61
CA LYS A 1137 27.49 40.26 47.06
C LYS A 1137 28.35 39.12 46.47
N ARG A 1138 27.74 38.11 45.85
CA ARG A 1138 28.44 37.02 45.13
C ARG A 1138 28.49 37.23 43.61
N MET A 1139 27.86 38.29 43.10
CA MET A 1139 27.84 38.68 41.69
C MET A 1139 28.55 40.03 41.43
N LYS A 1140 29.28 40.51 42.44
CA LYS A 1140 30.26 41.60 42.40
C LYS A 1140 31.60 41.07 42.89
#